data_AF-A0A2G8L1M9-F1
#
_entry.id   AF-A0A2G8L1M9-F1
#
_cell.length_a   1.000
_cell.length_b   1.000
_cell.length_c   1.000
_cell.angle_alpha   90.00
_cell.angle_beta   90.00
_cell.angle_gamma   90.00
#
_symmetry.space_group_name_H-M   'P 1'
#
loop_
_entity.id
_entity.type
_entity.pdbx_description
1 polymer ?
#
loop_
_entity_poly.entity_id
_entity_poly.type
_entity_poly.pdbx_seq_one_letter_code
_entity_poly.pdbx_strand_id
1 'polypeptide(L)'
;MKSWFETMTPVPWMKSCQWKSNDLFIASRLVLTISGSKISSREVDRKCKLHYLDIFTDERLKAETRIILEGQPGSGKTMLSSQLAYDWCCGKLMDIPMVIYLPLKIVDNMTIIQAIKMLYIRKGIPITEEDIQTMLNSDKKKVYLILDGLEEYNGVTKDGSPSEVRRVMTKEKLSNCIVIITARTDYAKQLPPGPMLKIGSFSKDERDGYIEKVYSDDVKRQEEVKELVDNVPFILDLCNVPLLFVLLVHNIDRLGKLHEGQLDRVTPFVKAIVDILCPMQDEEDKHSHLSGQKTYITLEELAFNGLCKGNQQLFWQKDFVDRSVTNSKAWIDSGILVVEEGTPFNSTDRNLQTDSGSGTPQTDSISDESLNTFNVTSEIKRGVSPDPDLSASVNQSESKLILESKEKKSKPLKKGKAEKYVSLQVKFLHKLIQEWFAAQYLALLFWGHKSTEQHTSINCSDNLANIDQLISIMSCASLVTSVLPAFHVIASFLMRDFKTGDSEIPDYIINCICLCFAEYDGYKGHKVKYIVTAICRRESVNFSSGDSRLLLRSKVSMLTFASRSKIPIKCLKLSDVVEKITEKALILKADVSLGVLNTLRAIEVNRWDQIGLEDLIKFIINNEKVKVARLLLPSPPVAVKDEKDLNNLQSRNISDCVLTCGRL
;
A
#
# COMPACT_ATOMS: atom_id res chain seq x y z
N MET A 1 32.58 3.70 -2.30
CA MET A 1 31.48 2.77 -2.63
C MET A 1 30.19 3.49 -2.23
N LYS A 2 29.03 3.32 -2.87
CA LYS A 2 27.80 3.94 -2.32
C LYS A 2 27.50 3.26 -0.99
N SER A 3 27.41 4.04 0.08
CA SER A 3 27.32 3.58 1.47
C SER A 3 25.90 3.17 1.90
N TRP A 4 25.16 2.50 1.01
CA TRP A 4 23.72 2.19 1.15
C TRP A 4 23.31 1.53 2.47
N PHE A 5 24.27 0.91 3.19
CA PHE A 5 24.03 0.14 4.41
C PHE A 5 24.72 0.75 5.64
N GLU A 6 25.61 1.73 5.50
CA GLU A 6 26.41 2.24 6.63
C GLU A 6 25.60 3.23 7.47
N THR A 7 24.90 4.15 6.82
CA THR A 7 24.04 5.15 7.47
C THR A 7 22.62 5.15 6.92
N MET A 8 21.67 5.39 7.82
CA MET A 8 20.26 5.65 7.51
C MET A 8 19.85 7.05 7.97
N THR A 9 18.84 7.61 7.32
CA THR A 9 18.04 8.71 7.87
C THR A 9 16.66 8.13 8.20
N PRO A 10 16.29 7.91 9.47
CA PRO A 10 14.99 7.32 9.85
C PRO A 10 13.79 8.15 9.35
N VAL A 11 14.04 9.44 9.14
CA VAL A 11 13.08 10.48 8.76
C VAL A 11 13.64 11.19 7.51
N PRO A 12 13.23 10.81 6.27
CA PRO A 12 13.96 11.15 5.03
C PRO A 12 14.30 12.63 4.78
N TRP A 13 13.54 13.59 5.33
CA TRP A 13 13.79 15.03 5.19
C TRP A 13 14.78 15.57 6.23
N MET A 14 14.93 14.93 7.39
CA MET A 14 15.89 15.30 8.44
C MET A 14 17.32 14.87 8.07
N LYS A 15 17.86 15.40 6.96
CA LYS A 15 19.17 15.03 6.39
C LYS A 15 20.36 15.27 7.34
N SER A 16 20.18 16.04 8.41
CA SER A 16 21.10 16.23 9.53
C SER A 16 21.15 15.03 10.50
N CYS A 17 20.06 14.28 10.61
CA CYS A 17 19.90 13.16 11.55
C CYS A 17 20.31 11.84 10.88
N GLN A 18 21.60 11.70 10.55
CA GLN A 18 22.17 10.47 10.03
C GLN A 18 22.63 9.57 11.17
N TRP A 19 22.08 8.35 11.22
CA TRP A 19 22.41 7.32 12.20
C TRP A 19 23.10 6.16 11.50
N LYS A 20 23.94 5.36 12.18
CA LYS A 20 24.39 4.10 11.57
C LYS A 20 23.23 3.11 11.54
N SER A 21 23.14 2.31 10.49
CA SER A 21 22.01 1.39 10.28
C SER A 21 21.81 0.42 11.44
N ASN A 22 22.91 -0.16 11.95
CA ASN A 22 22.91 -1.09 13.09
C ASN A 22 22.55 -0.41 14.43
N ASP A 23 22.84 0.89 14.60
CA ASP A 23 22.64 1.59 15.86
C ASP A 23 21.14 1.70 16.17
N LEU A 24 20.31 2.08 15.19
CA LEU A 24 18.84 2.15 15.32
C LEU A 24 18.07 0.89 14.86
N PHE A 25 18.72 -0.13 14.30
CA PHE A 25 18.00 -1.34 13.86
C PHE A 25 17.30 -2.06 15.03
N ILE A 26 16.05 -2.44 14.82
CA ILE A 26 15.28 -3.37 15.65
C ILE A 26 14.74 -4.48 14.75
N ALA A 27 14.91 -5.71 15.19
CA ALA A 27 14.52 -6.90 14.44
C ALA A 27 13.03 -7.23 14.63
N SER A 28 12.17 -6.74 13.72
CA SER A 28 10.77 -7.16 13.65
C SER A 28 10.63 -8.69 13.63
N ARG A 29 9.86 -9.25 14.54
CA ARG A 29 9.60 -10.70 14.66
C ARG A 29 9.21 -11.33 13.32
N LEU A 30 9.96 -12.34 12.89
CA LEU A 30 9.59 -13.15 11.73
C LEU A 30 8.66 -14.30 12.12
N VAL A 31 7.77 -14.66 11.19
CA VAL A 31 6.85 -15.79 11.31
C VAL A 31 6.93 -16.64 10.06
N LEU A 32 7.44 -17.86 10.17
CA LEU A 32 7.44 -18.83 9.08
C LEU A 32 6.04 -19.38 8.82
N THR A 33 5.62 -19.32 7.57
CA THR A 33 4.35 -19.87 7.08
C THR A 33 4.60 -20.70 5.81
N ILE A 34 3.90 -21.83 5.69
CA ILE A 34 3.91 -22.65 4.48
C ILE A 34 2.77 -22.16 3.58
N SER A 35 3.09 -21.85 2.31
CA SER A 35 2.10 -21.29 1.38
C SER A 35 0.89 -22.22 1.21
N GLY A 36 -0.32 -21.64 1.22
CA GLY A 36 -1.61 -22.35 1.26
C GLY A 36 -2.22 -22.51 2.65
N SER A 37 -1.44 -22.43 3.74
CA SER A 37 -1.97 -22.56 5.11
C SER A 37 -2.66 -21.26 5.59
N LYS A 38 -3.97 -21.33 5.91
CA LYS A 38 -4.75 -20.21 6.49
C LYS A 38 -4.52 -20.08 8.01
N ILE A 39 -3.27 -20.03 8.46
CA ILE A 39 -2.94 -19.93 9.89
C ILE A 39 -3.01 -18.46 10.34
N SER A 40 -3.78 -18.19 11.40
CA SER A 40 -3.84 -16.88 12.06
C SER A 40 -2.48 -16.57 12.70
N SER A 41 -1.98 -15.34 12.54
CA SER A 41 -0.69 -14.89 13.10
C SER A 41 -0.61 -14.89 14.64
N ARG A 42 -1.74 -15.21 15.30
CA ARG A 42 -1.91 -15.34 16.75
C ARG A 42 -1.74 -16.78 17.27
N GLU A 43 -2.00 -17.79 16.44
CA GLU A 43 -1.99 -19.22 16.81
C GLU A 43 -0.83 -20.01 16.20
N VAL A 44 0.22 -19.31 15.75
CA VAL A 44 1.40 -19.97 15.19
C VAL A 44 2.24 -20.55 16.31
N ASP A 45 2.64 -21.83 16.16
CA ASP A 45 3.59 -22.52 17.05
C ASP A 45 4.80 -21.61 17.35
N ARG A 46 5.28 -21.63 18.60
CA ARG A 46 6.52 -20.96 19.00
C ARG A 46 7.68 -21.36 18.09
N LYS A 47 7.72 -22.60 17.59
CA LYS A 47 8.71 -23.10 16.61
C LYS A 47 8.67 -22.43 15.23
N CYS A 48 7.66 -21.60 14.95
CA CYS A 48 7.55 -20.82 13.70
C CYS A 48 7.80 -19.33 13.92
N LYS A 49 8.04 -18.87 15.15
CA LYS A 49 8.58 -17.54 15.43
C LYS A 49 10.10 -17.64 15.26
N LEU A 50 10.66 -16.77 14.42
CA LEU A 50 12.09 -16.81 14.07
C LEU A 50 12.75 -15.45 14.33
N HIS A 51 14.02 -15.51 14.72
CA HIS A 51 14.92 -14.37 14.74
C HIS A 51 15.34 -14.05 13.29
N TYR A 52 15.73 -12.80 13.01
CA TYR A 52 15.94 -12.37 11.63
C TYR A 52 17.14 -13.05 10.94
N LEU A 53 18.17 -13.45 11.70
CA LEU A 53 19.30 -14.23 11.19
C LEU A 53 18.92 -15.68 10.86
N ASP A 54 17.78 -16.18 11.34
CA ASP A 54 17.35 -17.57 11.13
C ASP A 54 16.95 -17.84 9.67
N ILE A 55 16.77 -16.77 8.88
CA ILE A 55 16.75 -16.78 7.40
C ILE A 55 17.88 -17.64 6.82
N PHE A 56 19.04 -17.67 7.48
CA PHE A 56 20.22 -18.42 7.05
C PHE A 56 20.50 -19.67 7.89
N THR A 57 19.98 -19.77 9.12
CA THR A 57 20.32 -20.84 10.06
C THR A 57 19.25 -21.93 10.21
N ASP A 58 17.97 -21.63 9.95
CA ASP A 58 16.87 -22.59 10.11
C ASP A 58 16.94 -23.71 9.05
N GLU A 59 16.82 -24.97 9.49
CA GLU A 59 16.95 -26.14 8.62
C GLU A 59 15.88 -26.20 7.53
N ARG A 60 14.67 -25.70 7.80
CA ARG A 60 13.54 -25.63 6.86
C ARG A 60 13.78 -24.59 5.76
N LEU A 61 14.64 -23.60 6.02
CA LEU A 61 15.04 -22.57 5.06
C LEU A 61 16.34 -22.93 4.34
N LYS A 62 17.30 -23.56 5.01
CA LYS A 62 18.57 -24.06 4.43
C LYS A 62 18.37 -25.07 3.29
N ALA A 63 17.29 -25.85 3.35
CA ALA A 63 16.89 -26.79 2.31
C ALA A 63 16.33 -26.10 1.05
N GLU A 64 15.89 -24.84 1.17
CA GLU A 64 15.16 -24.13 0.14
C GLU A 64 16.01 -23.11 -0.63
N THR A 65 15.65 -22.91 -1.91
CA THR A 65 16.35 -21.96 -2.78
C THR A 65 15.54 -20.72 -3.12
N ARG A 66 14.26 -20.63 -2.70
CA ARG A 66 13.35 -19.50 -2.95
C ARG A 66 12.59 -19.16 -1.68
N ILE A 67 12.97 -18.07 -1.02
CA ILE A 67 12.39 -17.61 0.23
C ILE A 67 11.61 -16.32 -0.03
N ILE A 68 10.32 -16.30 0.33
CA ILE A 68 9.47 -15.12 0.19
C ILE A 68 9.41 -14.40 1.54
N LEU A 69 9.77 -13.12 1.55
CA LEU A 69 9.73 -12.25 2.72
C LEU A 69 8.57 -11.26 2.54
N GLU A 70 7.43 -11.59 3.15
CA GLU A 70 6.16 -10.87 3.03
C GLU A 70 6.04 -9.80 4.13
N GLY A 71 5.67 -8.58 3.75
CA GLY A 71 5.45 -7.50 4.72
C GLY A 71 4.65 -6.33 4.16
N GLN A 72 3.73 -5.83 4.96
CA GLN A 72 2.89 -4.65 4.66
C GLN A 72 3.74 -3.40 4.34
N PRO A 73 3.16 -2.35 3.70
CA PRO A 73 3.81 -1.04 3.63
C PRO A 73 4.29 -0.57 5.01
N GLY A 74 5.49 0.00 5.10
CA GLY A 74 6.05 0.46 6.38
C GLY A 74 6.52 -0.62 7.36
N SER A 75 6.43 -1.92 7.02
CA SER A 75 6.85 -3.05 7.89
C SER A 75 8.37 -3.22 8.07
N GLY A 76 9.19 -2.47 7.34
CA GLY A 76 10.66 -2.55 7.44
C GLY A 76 11.34 -3.58 6.54
N LYS A 77 10.67 -4.15 5.51
CA LYS A 77 11.28 -5.11 4.56
C LYS A 77 12.68 -4.70 4.07
N THR A 78 12.80 -3.52 3.47
CA THR A 78 14.05 -2.95 2.95
C THR A 78 15.10 -2.73 4.04
N MET A 79 14.67 -2.36 5.26
CA MET A 79 15.57 -2.19 6.41
C MET A 79 16.16 -3.53 6.85
N LEU A 80 15.35 -4.59 6.92
CA LEU A 80 15.82 -5.95 7.19
C LEU A 80 16.74 -6.45 6.06
N SER A 81 16.36 -6.30 4.79
CA SER A 81 17.21 -6.66 3.64
C SER A 81 18.58 -5.97 3.68
N SER A 82 18.59 -4.69 4.05
CA SER A 82 19.81 -3.87 4.20
C SER A 82 20.65 -4.30 5.40
N GLN A 83 20.00 -4.63 6.52
CA GLN A 83 20.67 -5.11 7.74
C GLN A 83 21.32 -6.49 7.52
N LEU A 84 20.65 -7.43 6.84
CA LEU A 84 21.23 -8.74 6.49
C LEU A 84 22.50 -8.60 5.64
N ALA A 85 22.53 -7.63 4.72
CA ALA A 85 23.73 -7.31 3.94
C ALA A 85 24.83 -6.63 4.79
N TYR A 86 24.45 -5.72 5.69
CA TYR A 86 25.37 -5.07 6.65
C TYR A 86 26.04 -6.10 7.58
N ASP A 87 25.25 -7.00 8.16
CA ASP A 87 25.73 -8.02 9.11
C ASP A 87 26.66 -9.04 8.45
N TRP A 88 26.46 -9.33 7.17
CA TRP A 88 27.42 -10.11 6.37
C TRP A 88 28.72 -9.33 6.14
N CYS A 89 28.65 -8.05 5.75
CA CYS A 89 29.84 -7.18 5.60
C CYS A 89 30.62 -7.02 6.91
N CYS A 90 29.95 -7.02 8.06
CA CYS A 90 30.56 -6.99 9.40
C CYS A 90 31.02 -8.36 9.92
N GLY A 91 30.91 -9.44 9.13
CA GLY A 91 31.38 -10.76 9.52
C GLY A 91 30.54 -11.46 10.59
N LYS A 92 29.29 -11.03 10.87
CA LYS A 92 28.38 -11.77 11.76
C LYS A 92 27.86 -13.07 11.12
N LEU A 93 28.05 -13.24 9.82
CA LEU A 93 27.53 -14.33 8.99
C LEU A 93 28.66 -15.06 8.23
N MET A 94 29.72 -15.47 8.94
CA MET A 94 30.94 -16.04 8.34
C MET A 94 30.71 -17.30 7.51
N ASP A 95 29.69 -18.10 7.84
CA ASP A 95 29.33 -19.32 7.09
C ASP A 95 28.72 -19.04 5.70
N ILE A 96 28.44 -17.77 5.38
CA ILE A 96 27.83 -17.36 4.11
C ILE A 96 28.92 -16.91 3.13
N PRO A 97 29.18 -17.63 2.02
CA PRO A 97 30.28 -17.31 1.11
C PRO A 97 30.10 -15.99 0.34
N MET A 98 28.86 -15.58 0.09
CA MET A 98 28.52 -14.34 -0.62
C MET A 98 27.06 -13.94 -0.39
N VAL A 99 26.83 -12.67 -0.05
CA VAL A 99 25.51 -12.02 -0.12
C VAL A 99 25.55 -10.94 -1.21
N ILE A 100 24.51 -10.88 -2.04
CA ILE A 100 24.28 -9.82 -3.04
C ILE A 100 22.91 -9.22 -2.75
N TYR A 101 22.85 -7.90 -2.54
CA TYR A 101 21.62 -7.16 -2.35
C TYR A 101 21.26 -6.39 -3.64
N LEU A 102 19.99 -6.39 -4.02
CA LEU A 102 19.55 -5.79 -5.27
C LEU A 102 18.13 -5.20 -5.14
N PRO A 103 17.99 -3.86 -5.08
CA PRO A 103 16.69 -3.20 -5.17
C PRO A 103 16.07 -3.43 -6.55
N LEU A 104 14.88 -4.03 -6.60
CA LEU A 104 14.24 -4.45 -7.84
C LEU A 104 13.80 -3.28 -8.73
N LYS A 105 13.58 -2.08 -8.17
CA LYS A 105 13.37 -0.84 -8.96
C LYS A 105 14.53 -0.47 -9.88
N ILE A 106 15.70 -1.06 -9.69
CA ILE A 106 16.88 -0.86 -10.55
C ILE A 106 16.90 -1.89 -11.69
N VAL A 107 16.20 -3.02 -11.55
CA VAL A 107 16.11 -4.13 -12.52
C VAL A 107 15.05 -3.86 -13.61
N ASP A 108 14.25 -2.80 -13.45
CA ASP A 108 13.08 -2.41 -14.25
C ASP A 108 13.23 -2.54 -15.79
N ASN A 109 14.43 -2.28 -16.32
CA ASN A 109 14.73 -2.33 -17.76
C ASN A 109 16.05 -3.08 -18.07
N MET A 110 16.48 -4.02 -17.22
CA MET A 110 17.72 -4.79 -17.40
C MET A 110 17.68 -6.18 -16.76
N THR A 111 18.64 -7.06 -17.09
CA THR A 111 18.77 -8.34 -16.37
C THR A 111 19.32 -8.11 -14.96
N ILE A 112 19.06 -9.06 -14.05
CA ILE A 112 19.65 -9.07 -12.69
C ILE A 112 21.19 -8.99 -12.76
N ILE A 113 21.80 -9.65 -13.74
CA ILE A 113 23.26 -9.68 -13.96
C ILE A 113 23.77 -8.30 -14.40
N GLN A 114 23.05 -7.61 -15.28
CA GLN A 114 23.35 -6.24 -15.69
C GLN A 114 23.23 -5.25 -14.52
N ALA A 115 22.23 -5.43 -13.67
CA ALA A 115 22.06 -4.61 -12.47
C ALA A 115 23.19 -4.84 -11.45
N ILE A 116 23.58 -6.10 -11.20
CA ILE A 116 24.76 -6.45 -10.36
C ILE A 116 26.03 -5.81 -10.92
N LYS A 117 26.28 -5.94 -12.23
CA LYS A 117 27.43 -5.32 -12.91
C LYS A 117 27.44 -3.80 -12.78
N MET A 118 26.28 -3.16 -12.98
CA MET A 118 26.13 -1.71 -12.90
C MET A 118 26.33 -1.15 -11.47
N LEU A 119 25.91 -1.89 -10.44
CA LEU A 119 25.95 -1.43 -9.04
C LEU A 119 27.29 -1.74 -8.34
N TYR A 120 27.84 -2.93 -8.56
CA TYR A 120 28.98 -3.43 -7.79
C TYR A 120 30.31 -3.36 -8.55
N ILE A 121 30.32 -3.48 -9.88
CA ILE A 121 31.54 -3.50 -10.68
C ILE A 121 31.87 -2.08 -11.16
N ARG A 122 33.04 -1.56 -10.77
CA ARG A 122 33.49 -0.23 -11.21
C ARG A 122 33.84 -0.26 -12.70
N LYS A 123 33.48 0.81 -13.43
CA LYS A 123 33.88 1.02 -14.83
C LYS A 123 35.40 0.86 -14.97
N GLY A 124 35.84 0.04 -15.93
CA GLY A 124 37.25 -0.25 -16.16
C GLY A 124 37.77 -1.55 -15.52
N ILE A 125 37.02 -2.18 -14.60
CA ILE A 125 37.31 -3.55 -14.15
C ILE A 125 36.86 -4.52 -15.27
N PRO A 126 37.72 -5.45 -15.73
CA PRO A 126 37.42 -6.34 -16.86
C PRO A 126 36.58 -7.56 -16.46
N ILE A 127 35.49 -7.34 -15.70
CA ILE A 127 34.50 -8.38 -15.36
C ILE A 127 33.31 -8.25 -16.31
N THR A 128 33.01 -9.33 -17.02
CA THR A 128 31.97 -9.41 -18.05
C THR A 128 30.58 -9.71 -17.44
N GLU A 129 29.53 -9.83 -18.27
CA GLU A 129 28.23 -10.34 -17.78
C GLU A 129 28.28 -11.86 -17.60
N GLU A 130 29.09 -12.52 -18.42
CA GLU A 130 29.36 -13.94 -18.51
C GLU A 130 30.14 -14.45 -17.27
N ASP A 131 31.11 -13.69 -16.78
CA ASP A 131 31.83 -13.97 -15.52
C ASP A 131 30.86 -13.99 -14.32
N ILE A 132 29.98 -12.99 -14.26
CA ILE A 132 28.97 -12.87 -13.20
C ILE A 132 27.95 -14.01 -13.33
N GLN A 133 27.49 -14.33 -14.53
CA GLN A 133 26.59 -15.46 -14.78
C GLN A 133 27.21 -16.80 -14.35
N THR A 134 28.51 -16.99 -14.63
CA THR A 134 29.27 -18.19 -14.25
C THR A 134 29.45 -18.30 -12.74
N MET A 135 29.71 -17.17 -12.06
CA MET A 135 29.80 -17.08 -10.61
C MET A 135 28.46 -17.43 -9.94
N LEU A 136 27.35 -16.83 -10.39
CA LEU A 136 26.01 -17.07 -9.82
C LEU A 136 25.48 -18.50 -10.04
N ASN A 137 25.95 -19.18 -11.09
CA ASN A 137 25.58 -20.57 -11.38
C ASN A 137 26.52 -21.59 -10.72
N SER A 138 27.57 -21.18 -10.00
CA SER A 138 28.60 -22.11 -9.52
C SER A 138 28.16 -22.93 -8.30
N ASP A 139 28.10 -24.25 -8.44
CA ASP A 139 27.80 -25.18 -7.33
C ASP A 139 28.84 -25.13 -6.19
N LYS A 140 30.04 -24.58 -6.46
CA LYS A 140 31.16 -24.52 -5.51
C LYS A 140 30.96 -23.55 -4.35
N LYS A 141 30.06 -22.56 -4.49
CA LYS A 141 29.74 -21.56 -3.45
C LYS A 141 28.27 -21.15 -3.56
N LYS A 142 27.46 -21.47 -2.56
CA LYS A 142 26.08 -20.93 -2.47
C LYS A 142 26.14 -19.40 -2.38
N VAL A 143 25.52 -18.72 -3.33
CA VAL A 143 25.30 -17.27 -3.33
C VAL A 143 23.90 -16.97 -2.80
N TYR A 144 23.79 -16.04 -1.87
CA TYR A 144 22.51 -15.51 -1.41
C TYR A 144 22.20 -14.20 -2.13
N LEU A 145 21.09 -14.18 -2.87
CA LEU A 145 20.63 -13.03 -3.64
C LEU A 145 19.36 -12.46 -3.00
N ILE A 146 19.48 -11.27 -2.40
CA ILE A 146 18.37 -10.54 -1.80
C ILE A 146 17.79 -9.59 -2.85
N LEU A 147 16.57 -9.87 -3.32
CA LEU A 147 15.82 -9.07 -4.27
C LEU A 147 14.77 -8.23 -3.52
N ASP A 148 15.04 -6.95 -3.33
CA ASP A 148 14.21 -6.10 -2.47
C ASP A 148 13.16 -5.27 -3.26
N GLY A 149 11.90 -5.33 -2.84
CA GLY A 149 10.82 -4.47 -3.35
C GLY A 149 10.17 -4.95 -4.65
N LEU A 150 9.58 -6.15 -4.66
CA LEU A 150 8.83 -6.66 -5.83
C LEU A 150 7.71 -5.71 -6.30
N GLU A 151 7.07 -4.99 -5.37
CA GLU A 151 6.08 -3.96 -5.70
C GLU A 151 6.64 -2.76 -6.49
N GLU A 152 7.95 -2.54 -6.52
CA GLU A 152 8.62 -1.46 -7.27
C GLU A 152 9.19 -1.95 -8.63
N TYR A 153 8.85 -3.16 -9.09
CA TYR A 153 9.35 -3.75 -10.34
C TYR A 153 8.29 -3.77 -11.46
N ASN A 154 8.52 -3.02 -12.54
CA ASN A 154 7.70 -3.03 -13.75
C ASN A 154 8.01 -4.26 -14.62
N GLY A 155 7.66 -5.46 -14.15
CA GLY A 155 7.89 -6.73 -14.83
C GLY A 155 7.07 -6.96 -16.11
N VAL A 156 6.62 -5.91 -16.81
CA VAL A 156 5.80 -5.98 -18.02
C VAL A 156 6.67 -6.23 -19.24
N THR A 157 6.51 -7.40 -19.84
CA THR A 157 7.18 -7.81 -21.08
C THR A 157 6.30 -7.49 -22.30
N LYS A 158 6.91 -7.01 -23.39
CA LYS A 158 6.16 -6.59 -24.60
C LYS A 158 5.62 -7.77 -25.43
N ASP A 159 6.15 -8.96 -25.19
CA ASP A 159 5.84 -10.22 -25.86
C ASP A 159 4.99 -11.17 -24.99
N GLY A 160 4.61 -10.74 -23.78
CA GLY A 160 3.90 -11.57 -22.79
C GLY A 160 4.78 -12.66 -22.14
N SER A 161 6.09 -12.68 -22.38
CA SER A 161 7.00 -13.66 -21.78
C SER A 161 7.12 -13.48 -20.25
N PRO A 162 7.48 -14.53 -19.47
CA PRO A 162 7.69 -14.39 -18.03
C PRO A 162 8.78 -13.35 -17.71
N SER A 163 8.51 -12.44 -16.76
CA SER A 163 9.47 -11.42 -16.33
C SER A 163 10.76 -12.02 -15.74
N GLU A 164 11.85 -11.25 -15.69
CA GLU A 164 13.14 -11.78 -15.25
C GLU A 164 13.10 -12.28 -13.79
N VAL A 165 12.40 -11.55 -12.92
CA VAL A 165 12.14 -11.96 -11.53
C VAL A 165 11.25 -13.20 -11.48
N ARG A 166 10.24 -13.32 -12.35
CA ARG A 166 9.41 -14.54 -12.43
C ARG A 166 10.23 -15.77 -12.83
N ARG A 167 11.08 -15.65 -13.85
CA ARG A 167 12.01 -16.72 -14.29
C ARG A 167 13.01 -17.13 -13.21
N VAL A 168 13.48 -16.18 -12.40
CA VAL A 168 14.28 -16.52 -11.21
C VAL A 168 13.43 -17.30 -10.20
N MET A 169 12.22 -16.83 -9.86
CA MET A 169 11.37 -17.45 -8.85
C MET A 169 10.82 -18.84 -9.24
N THR A 170 10.60 -19.11 -10.53
CA THR A 170 10.27 -20.46 -11.07
C THR A 170 11.48 -21.39 -11.16
N LYS A 171 12.68 -20.92 -10.79
CA LYS A 171 13.97 -21.62 -10.88
C LYS A 171 14.48 -21.87 -12.33
N GLU A 172 13.84 -21.28 -13.35
CA GLU A 172 14.34 -21.25 -14.75
C GLU A 172 15.67 -20.48 -14.87
N LYS A 173 15.90 -19.49 -14.00
CA LYS A 173 17.16 -18.75 -13.86
C LYS A 173 17.68 -18.81 -12.43
N LEU A 174 19.01 -18.79 -12.30
CA LEU A 174 19.74 -18.73 -11.02
C LEU A 174 19.33 -19.86 -10.05
N SER A 175 19.17 -21.09 -10.56
CA SER A 175 18.75 -22.27 -9.79
C SER A 175 19.60 -22.50 -8.52
N ASN A 176 20.91 -22.26 -8.66
CA ASN A 176 21.94 -22.56 -7.66
C ASN A 176 22.13 -21.43 -6.63
N CYS A 177 21.57 -20.25 -6.89
CA CYS A 177 21.45 -19.17 -5.90
C CYS A 177 20.31 -19.48 -4.93
N ILE A 178 20.50 -19.17 -3.64
CA ILE A 178 19.39 -19.01 -2.69
C ILE A 178 18.88 -17.58 -2.87
N VAL A 179 17.62 -17.43 -3.27
CA VAL A 179 17.01 -16.12 -3.55
C VAL A 179 16.00 -15.79 -2.46
N ILE A 180 16.22 -14.66 -1.79
CA ILE A 180 15.30 -14.07 -0.81
C ILE A 180 14.64 -12.89 -1.52
N ILE A 181 13.32 -12.93 -1.73
CA ILE A 181 12.58 -11.84 -2.38
C ILE A 181 11.66 -11.15 -1.38
N THR A 182 11.71 -9.81 -1.32
CA THR A 182 10.79 -9.04 -0.47
C THR A 182 9.60 -8.52 -1.28
N ALA A 183 8.40 -8.69 -0.71
CA ALA A 183 7.15 -8.33 -1.38
C ALA A 183 6.07 -7.88 -0.37
N ARG A 184 5.19 -6.97 -0.76
CA ARG A 184 3.91 -6.77 -0.06
C ARG A 184 2.97 -7.96 -0.22
N THR A 185 2.05 -8.12 0.73
CA THR A 185 0.97 -9.13 0.77
C THR A 185 0.09 -9.18 -0.49
N ASP A 186 -0.04 -8.09 -1.25
CA ASP A 186 -0.77 -8.03 -2.52
C ASP A 186 0.05 -8.51 -3.74
N TYR A 187 1.39 -8.49 -3.65
CA TYR A 187 2.31 -8.98 -4.67
C TYR A 187 2.79 -10.41 -4.38
N ALA A 188 2.97 -10.78 -3.11
CA ALA A 188 3.41 -12.12 -2.69
C ALA A 188 2.50 -13.25 -3.20
N LYS A 189 1.19 -12.97 -3.36
CA LYS A 189 0.19 -13.90 -3.93
C LYS A 189 0.40 -14.23 -5.41
N GLN A 190 1.22 -13.45 -6.12
CA GLN A 190 1.50 -13.61 -7.55
C GLN A 190 2.76 -14.47 -7.80
N LEU A 191 3.53 -14.74 -6.75
CA LEU A 191 4.72 -15.58 -6.77
C LEU A 191 4.36 -17.08 -6.73
N PRO A 192 5.25 -17.97 -7.22
CA PRO A 192 5.12 -19.41 -7.01
C PRO A 192 5.08 -19.77 -5.50
N PRO A 193 4.41 -20.86 -5.10
CA PRO A 193 4.45 -21.36 -3.73
C PRO A 193 5.88 -21.67 -3.25
N GLY A 194 6.15 -21.39 -1.98
CA GLY A 194 7.43 -21.65 -1.32
C GLY A 194 7.36 -21.32 0.19
N PRO A 195 8.48 -21.42 0.93
CA PRO A 195 8.56 -20.95 2.31
C PRO A 195 8.36 -19.42 2.36
N MET A 196 7.47 -18.98 3.24
CA MET A 196 7.07 -17.57 3.32
C MET A 196 7.21 -17.05 4.75
N LEU A 197 8.17 -16.15 4.95
CA LEU A 197 8.41 -15.43 6.19
C LEU A 197 7.60 -14.15 6.20
N LYS A 198 6.62 -14.06 7.10
CA LYS A 198 5.89 -12.81 7.34
C LYS A 198 6.64 -11.96 8.34
N ILE A 199 6.94 -10.71 8.00
CA ILE A 199 7.38 -9.70 8.96
C ILE A 199 6.19 -9.31 9.84
N GLY A 200 6.36 -9.40 11.16
CA GLY A 200 5.40 -8.93 12.15
C GLY A 200 5.38 -7.41 12.32
N SER A 201 4.30 -6.92 12.91
CA SER A 201 4.27 -5.62 13.58
C SER A 201 5.24 -5.58 14.77
N PHE A 202 5.78 -4.39 15.10
CA PHE A 202 6.46 -4.20 16.38
C PHE A 202 5.50 -4.46 17.54
N SER A 203 5.87 -5.38 18.43
CA SER A 203 5.28 -5.54 19.76
C SER A 203 5.80 -4.47 20.73
N LYS A 204 5.44 -4.55 22.01
CA LYS A 204 5.92 -3.61 23.03
C LYS A 204 7.46 -3.64 23.13
N ASP A 205 8.04 -4.81 23.28
CA ASP A 205 9.48 -5.02 23.44
C ASP A 205 10.30 -4.38 22.28
N GLU A 206 9.80 -4.51 21.06
CA GLU A 206 10.40 -3.92 19.84
C GLU A 206 10.23 -2.39 19.77
N ARG A 207 9.14 -1.84 20.32
CA ARG A 207 8.94 -0.38 20.46
C ARG A 207 9.81 0.22 21.56
N ASP A 208 9.80 -0.39 22.74
CA ASP A 208 10.53 0.07 23.92
C ASP A 208 12.04 0.10 23.63
N GLY A 209 12.59 -0.96 23.04
CA GLY A 209 13.99 -1.02 22.62
C GLY A 209 14.36 -0.05 21.49
N TYR A 210 13.40 0.47 20.71
CA TYR A 210 13.66 1.55 19.75
C TYR A 210 13.67 2.92 20.46
N ILE A 211 12.73 3.15 21.38
CA ILE A 211 12.63 4.37 22.19
C ILE A 211 13.90 4.55 23.02
N GLU A 212 14.40 3.47 23.64
CA GLU A 212 15.66 3.44 24.40
C GLU A 212 16.91 3.70 23.52
N LYS A 213 16.85 3.41 22.22
CA LYS A 213 17.93 3.72 21.27
C LYS A 213 17.91 5.17 20.76
N VAL A 214 16.74 5.80 20.70
CA VAL A 214 16.60 7.20 20.27
C VAL A 214 16.82 8.18 21.44
N TYR A 215 16.32 7.82 22.63
CA TYR A 215 16.36 8.63 23.85
C TYR A 215 17.22 7.96 24.93
N SER A 216 18.43 7.53 24.58
CA SER A 216 19.35 6.77 25.46
C SER A 216 19.55 7.40 26.83
N ASP A 217 19.63 8.72 26.90
CA ASP A 217 19.98 9.50 28.09
C ASP A 217 18.79 10.31 28.66
N ASP A 218 17.60 10.21 28.05
CA ASP A 218 16.37 10.90 28.50
C ASP A 218 15.24 9.91 28.83
N VAL A 219 15.37 9.28 30.00
CA VAL A 219 14.38 8.34 30.56
C VAL A 219 12.98 8.97 30.64
N LYS A 220 12.88 10.27 30.93
CA LYS A 220 11.60 10.98 31.01
C LYS A 220 10.93 11.07 29.64
N ARG A 221 11.68 11.34 28.57
CA ARG A 221 11.13 11.28 27.20
C ARG A 221 10.76 9.86 26.79
N GLN A 222 11.52 8.84 27.23
CA GLN A 222 11.12 7.44 27.02
C GLN A 222 9.76 7.14 27.66
N GLU A 223 9.55 7.53 28.91
CA GLU A 223 8.29 7.35 29.63
C GLU A 223 7.14 8.08 28.93
N GLU A 224 7.30 9.36 28.57
CA GLU A 224 6.28 10.14 27.85
C GLU A 224 5.88 9.53 26.49
N VAL A 225 6.83 8.97 25.72
CA VAL A 225 6.53 8.27 24.47
C VAL A 225 5.82 6.94 24.73
N LYS A 226 6.25 6.18 25.74
CA LYS A 226 5.67 4.88 26.10
C LYS A 226 4.22 5.03 26.58
N GLU A 227 3.93 6.02 27.43
CA GLU A 227 2.57 6.36 27.86
C GLU A 227 1.68 6.77 26.68
N LEU A 228 2.13 7.68 25.81
CA LEU A 228 1.34 8.14 24.66
C LEU A 228 0.94 6.98 23.72
N VAL A 229 1.84 6.01 23.51
CA VAL A 229 1.60 4.89 22.59
C VAL A 229 0.73 3.80 23.21
N ASP A 230 0.92 3.46 24.48
CA ASP A 230 0.18 2.37 25.12
C ASP A 230 -1.19 2.82 25.68
N ASN A 231 -1.35 4.07 26.15
CA ASN A 231 -2.62 4.57 26.71
C ASN A 231 -3.69 4.85 25.65
N VAL A 232 -3.29 5.10 24.39
CA VAL A 232 -4.22 5.40 23.28
C VAL A 232 -4.30 4.20 22.34
N PRO A 233 -5.34 3.33 22.42
CA PRO A 233 -5.40 2.07 21.67
C PRO A 233 -5.49 2.23 20.16
N PHE A 234 -5.70 3.45 19.66
CA PHE A 234 -5.62 3.79 18.25
C PHE A 234 -4.16 4.05 17.80
N ILE A 235 -3.39 4.81 18.59
CA ILE A 235 -1.96 5.07 18.35
C ILE A 235 -1.15 3.80 18.46
N LEU A 236 -1.44 2.96 19.47
CA LEU A 236 -0.91 1.61 19.59
C LEU A 236 -1.02 0.83 18.27
N ASP A 237 -2.15 0.93 17.58
CA ASP A 237 -2.43 0.19 16.35
C ASP A 237 -1.74 0.72 15.10
N LEU A 238 -1.47 2.03 15.05
CA LEU A 238 -0.64 2.61 13.99
C LEU A 238 0.85 2.40 14.29
N CYS A 239 1.27 2.45 15.55
CA CYS A 239 2.65 2.23 15.99
C CYS A 239 3.08 0.75 15.95
N ASN A 240 2.14 -0.16 15.78
CA ASN A 240 2.41 -1.53 15.33
C ASN A 240 3.03 -1.56 13.91
N VAL A 241 2.91 -0.50 13.10
CA VAL A 241 3.64 -0.32 11.83
C VAL A 241 4.96 0.44 12.10
N PRO A 242 6.13 -0.20 11.92
CA PRO A 242 7.44 0.40 12.20
C PRO A 242 7.64 1.80 11.63
N LEU A 243 7.30 2.05 10.36
CA LEU A 243 7.45 3.38 9.75
C LEU A 243 6.63 4.46 10.49
N LEU A 244 5.36 4.20 10.82
CA LEU A 244 4.52 5.21 11.49
C LEU A 244 4.99 5.47 12.92
N PHE A 245 5.50 4.44 13.60
CA PHE A 245 6.11 4.56 14.91
C PHE A 245 7.42 5.36 14.89
N VAL A 246 8.32 5.08 13.94
CA VAL A 246 9.55 5.86 13.74
C VAL A 246 9.24 7.33 13.48
N LEU A 247 8.23 7.62 12.66
CA LEU A 247 7.78 8.99 12.41
C LEU A 247 7.22 9.67 13.67
N LEU A 248 6.45 8.95 14.51
CA LEU A 248 5.97 9.47 15.80
C LEU A 248 7.13 9.76 16.76
N VAL A 249 8.02 8.79 16.97
CA VAL A 249 9.16 8.88 17.90
C VAL A 249 10.06 10.05 17.56
N HIS A 250 10.49 10.21 16.30
CA HIS A 250 11.41 11.28 15.91
C HIS A 250 10.76 12.67 15.80
N ASN A 251 9.46 12.81 16.07
CA ASN A 251 8.74 14.08 15.97
C ASN A 251 7.82 14.40 17.15
N ILE A 252 7.87 13.64 18.25
CA ILE A 252 6.98 13.83 19.41
C ILE A 252 7.12 15.23 20.06
N ASP A 253 8.25 15.92 19.88
CA ASP A 253 8.44 17.31 20.33
C ASP A 253 7.57 18.31 19.54
N ARG A 254 7.33 18.05 18.25
CA ARG A 254 6.49 18.88 17.36
C ARG A 254 5.00 18.69 17.61
N LEU A 255 4.60 17.55 18.18
CA LEU A 255 3.21 17.27 18.54
C LEU A 255 2.74 18.02 19.80
N GLY A 256 3.68 18.48 20.64
CA GLY A 256 3.37 19.13 21.90
C GLY A 256 2.60 18.21 22.87
N LYS A 257 1.81 18.81 23.77
CA LYS A 257 0.96 18.08 24.71
C LYS A 257 -0.36 17.70 24.07
N LEU A 258 -0.36 16.63 23.28
CA LEU A 258 -1.61 16.02 22.80
C LEU A 258 -2.36 15.38 23.97
N HIS A 259 -3.64 15.72 24.10
CA HIS A 259 -4.56 15.03 24.99
C HIS A 259 -5.06 13.74 24.30
N GLU A 260 -5.27 12.67 25.06
CA GLU A 260 -5.64 11.34 24.54
C GLU A 260 -6.84 11.36 23.58
N GLY A 261 -7.83 12.22 23.84
CA GLY A 261 -9.01 12.42 22.99
C GLY A 261 -8.78 13.18 21.66
N GLN A 262 -7.56 13.63 21.37
CA GLN A 262 -7.19 14.26 20.09
C GLN A 262 -6.64 13.27 19.06
N LEU A 263 -6.36 12.02 19.46
CA LEU A 263 -5.73 10.98 18.65
C LEU A 263 -6.54 9.66 18.62
N ASP A 264 -7.87 9.77 18.75
CA ASP A 264 -8.79 8.62 18.86
C ASP A 264 -9.11 7.92 17.51
N ARG A 265 -8.70 8.54 16.39
CA ARG A 265 -9.14 8.24 15.01
C ARG A 265 -8.01 8.42 13.99
N VAL A 266 -8.20 7.88 12.77
CA VAL A 266 -7.20 7.94 11.69
C VAL A 266 -6.90 9.37 11.27
N THR A 267 -7.95 10.17 11.04
CA THR A 267 -7.78 11.48 10.41
C THR A 267 -7.08 12.50 11.32
N PRO A 268 -7.39 12.60 12.63
CA PRO A 268 -6.62 13.42 13.55
C PRO A 268 -5.14 13.03 13.64
N PHE A 269 -4.80 11.74 13.62
CA PHE A 269 -3.39 11.30 13.61
C PHE A 269 -2.68 11.65 12.30
N VAL A 270 -3.31 11.40 11.13
CA VAL A 270 -2.68 11.73 9.85
C VAL A 270 -2.57 13.25 9.67
N LYS A 271 -3.54 14.03 10.16
CA LYS A 271 -3.42 15.49 10.26
C LYS A 271 -2.22 15.86 11.14
N ALA A 272 -2.09 15.30 12.34
CA ALA A 272 -0.98 15.59 13.23
C ALA A 272 0.39 15.24 12.62
N ILE A 273 0.48 14.18 11.80
CA ILE A 273 1.66 13.92 10.97
C ILE A 273 1.85 15.01 9.91
N VAL A 274 0.83 15.43 9.17
CA VAL A 274 0.99 16.52 8.18
C VAL A 274 1.38 17.84 8.85
N ASP A 275 0.84 18.16 10.03
CA ASP A 275 1.20 19.32 10.84
C ASP A 275 2.68 19.24 11.34
N ILE A 276 3.19 18.04 11.68
CA ILE A 276 4.62 17.80 11.94
C ILE A 276 5.47 18.16 10.71
N LEU A 277 5.05 17.69 9.54
CA LEU A 277 5.82 17.79 8.29
C LEU A 277 5.87 19.23 7.79
N CYS A 278 4.74 19.93 7.87
CA CYS A 278 4.56 21.33 7.50
C CYS A 278 4.70 22.26 8.71
N PRO A 279 5.92 22.72 9.09
CA PRO A 279 6.05 23.86 9.98
C PRO A 279 5.38 25.07 9.32
N MET A 280 4.24 25.48 9.88
CA MET A 280 3.35 26.60 9.50
C MET A 280 3.65 27.31 8.17
N GLN A 281 2.75 27.17 7.20
CA GLN A 281 2.62 28.16 6.12
C GLN A 281 1.88 29.41 6.62
N ASP A 282 2.41 30.03 7.67
CA ASP A 282 2.00 31.37 8.15
C ASP A 282 2.70 32.46 7.31
N GLU A 283 2.42 32.46 6.01
CA GLU A 283 2.54 33.67 5.17
C GLU A 283 1.36 33.72 4.19
N GLU A 284 0.76 34.92 4.06
CA GLU A 284 -0.35 35.14 3.17
C GLU A 284 0.13 35.20 1.71
N ASP A 285 0.06 34.06 1.00
CA ASP A 285 0.27 34.01 -0.46
C ASP A 285 -0.90 34.69 -1.20
N LYS A 286 -0.95 36.02 -1.08
CA LYS A 286 -1.92 36.92 -1.71
C LYS A 286 -1.95 36.63 -3.21
N HIS A 287 -3.16 36.44 -3.76
CA HIS A 287 -3.38 36.11 -5.18
C HIS A 287 -2.70 37.11 -6.13
N SER A 288 -1.47 36.81 -6.53
CA SER A 288 -0.77 37.52 -7.60
C SER A 288 -1.26 36.97 -8.93
N HIS A 289 -2.14 37.73 -9.60
CA HIS A 289 -2.64 37.42 -10.93
C HIS A 289 -1.50 37.52 -11.98
N LEU A 290 -0.69 36.46 -12.09
CA LEU A 290 0.32 36.32 -13.13
C LEU A 290 -0.30 35.67 -14.38
N SER A 291 -0.59 36.50 -15.38
CA SER A 291 -1.25 36.10 -16.63
C SER A 291 -0.35 35.22 -17.51
N GLY A 292 -0.61 33.92 -17.51
CA GLY A 292 -0.03 32.96 -18.45
C GLY A 292 -0.69 31.59 -18.32
N GLN A 293 -1.03 30.94 -19.45
CA GLN A 293 -1.69 29.63 -19.45
C GLN A 293 -0.74 28.52 -19.00
N LYS A 294 -0.65 28.32 -17.69
CA LYS A 294 -0.16 27.09 -17.05
C LYS A 294 -1.22 26.60 -16.08
N THR A 295 -1.83 25.47 -16.40
CA THR A 295 -2.61 24.66 -15.45
C THR A 295 -1.65 24.00 -14.47
N TYR A 296 -1.34 24.72 -13.39
CA TYR A 296 -0.76 24.11 -12.19
C TYR A 296 -1.87 23.35 -11.45
N ILE A 297 -1.55 22.16 -10.96
CA ILE A 297 -2.42 21.34 -10.10
C ILE A 297 -1.97 21.48 -8.64
N THR A 298 -2.88 21.26 -7.70
CA THR A 298 -2.56 21.27 -6.27
C THR A 298 -1.97 19.93 -5.82
N LEU A 299 -1.45 19.86 -4.58
CA LEU A 299 -0.96 18.59 -4.03
C LEU A 299 -2.11 17.61 -3.76
N GLU A 300 -3.27 18.12 -3.36
CA GLU A 300 -4.52 17.39 -3.14
C GLU A 300 -5.01 16.76 -4.45
N GLU A 301 -4.96 17.51 -5.55
CA GLU A 301 -5.30 17.04 -6.89
C GLU A 301 -4.31 15.98 -7.40
N LEU A 302 -3.00 16.22 -7.25
CA LEU A 302 -1.96 15.22 -7.56
C LEU A 302 -2.18 13.92 -6.78
N ALA A 303 -2.47 14.03 -5.48
CA ALA A 303 -2.71 12.90 -4.60
C ALA A 303 -3.92 12.08 -5.05
N PHE A 304 -5.05 12.75 -5.34
CA PHE A 304 -6.29 12.14 -5.80
C PHE A 304 -6.11 11.45 -7.15
N ASN A 305 -5.54 12.15 -8.14
CA ASN A 305 -5.31 11.62 -9.48
C ASN A 305 -4.35 10.41 -9.47
N GLY A 306 -3.37 10.37 -8.57
CA GLY A 306 -2.49 9.20 -8.37
C GLY A 306 -3.14 7.97 -7.74
N LEU A 307 -4.31 8.11 -7.10
CA LEU A 307 -5.07 6.99 -6.51
C LEU A 307 -6.17 6.44 -7.43
N CYS A 308 -6.54 7.17 -8.49
CA CYS A 308 -7.45 6.70 -9.53
C CYS A 308 -6.74 5.82 -10.58
N LYS A 309 -7.50 5.16 -11.47
CA LYS A 309 -6.94 4.36 -12.59
C LYS A 309 -7.35 4.91 -13.96
N GLY A 310 -6.88 4.23 -15.01
CA GLY A 310 -6.29 4.85 -16.19
C GLY A 310 -4.78 4.59 -16.15
N ASN A 311 -4.07 5.20 -15.20
CA ASN A 311 -2.73 4.78 -14.74
C ASN A 311 -2.59 5.07 -13.24
N GLN A 312 -2.45 4.05 -12.38
CA GLN A 312 -2.23 4.27 -10.94
C GLN A 312 -0.79 4.75 -10.72
N GLN A 313 -0.61 6.06 -10.64
CA GLN A 313 0.70 6.67 -10.54
C GLN A 313 1.07 6.96 -9.08
N LEU A 314 1.94 6.12 -8.51
CA LEU A 314 2.53 6.32 -7.18
C LEU A 314 3.88 7.04 -7.23
N PHE A 315 4.45 7.21 -8.44
CA PHE A 315 5.74 7.84 -8.70
C PHE A 315 5.63 8.80 -9.88
N TRP A 316 6.02 10.06 -9.69
CA TRP A 316 6.05 11.09 -10.72
C TRP A 316 7.49 11.45 -11.05
N GLN A 317 7.77 11.89 -12.28
CA GLN A 317 9.06 12.47 -12.63
C GLN A 317 9.22 13.82 -11.90
N LYS A 318 10.39 14.08 -11.31
CA LYS A 318 10.64 15.31 -10.55
C LYS A 318 10.43 16.54 -11.42
N ASP A 319 10.91 16.51 -12.65
CA ASP A 319 10.71 17.57 -13.64
C ASP A 319 9.23 17.84 -13.95
N PHE A 320 8.32 16.87 -13.76
CA PHE A 320 6.87 17.11 -13.84
C PHE A 320 6.37 17.80 -12.56
N VAL A 321 6.71 17.26 -11.38
CA VAL A 321 6.30 17.83 -10.09
C VAL A 321 6.78 19.28 -9.93
N ASP A 322 8.04 19.56 -10.26
CA ASP A 322 8.65 20.90 -10.23
C ASP A 322 7.97 21.91 -11.17
N ARG A 323 7.39 21.45 -12.29
CA ARG A 323 6.76 22.31 -13.32
C ARG A 323 5.25 22.46 -13.17
N SER A 324 4.57 21.47 -12.58
CA SER A 324 3.11 21.35 -12.61
C SER A 324 2.44 21.38 -11.24
N VAL A 325 3.14 21.11 -10.13
CA VAL A 325 2.55 21.06 -8.79
C VAL A 325 2.86 22.34 -8.02
N THR A 326 1.84 23.02 -7.50
CA THR A 326 2.02 24.22 -6.66
C THR A 326 2.83 23.88 -5.40
N ASN A 327 3.73 24.77 -5.00
CA ASN A 327 4.61 24.61 -3.81
C ASN A 327 5.43 23.30 -3.77
N SER A 328 5.66 22.65 -4.92
CA SER A 328 6.44 21.42 -5.11
C SER A 328 7.72 21.33 -4.28
N LYS A 329 8.54 22.40 -4.28
CA LYS A 329 9.77 22.47 -3.46
C LYS A 329 9.47 22.37 -1.96
N ALA A 330 8.48 23.11 -1.45
CA ALA A 330 8.12 23.10 -0.04
C ALA A 330 7.60 21.71 0.40
N TRP A 331 6.83 21.03 -0.45
CA TRP A 331 6.38 19.65 -0.20
C TRP A 331 7.52 18.61 -0.20
N ILE A 332 8.62 18.88 -0.91
CA ILE A 332 9.83 18.06 -0.90
C ILE A 332 10.69 18.36 0.33
N ASP A 333 10.88 19.64 0.66
CA ASP A 333 11.68 20.06 1.82
C ASP A 333 10.98 19.74 3.16
N SER A 334 9.64 19.66 3.20
CA SER A 334 8.84 19.16 4.32
C SER A 334 8.86 17.63 4.48
N GLY A 335 9.27 16.90 3.43
CA GLY A 335 9.28 15.44 3.40
C GLY A 335 7.95 14.76 3.12
N ILE A 336 6.87 15.51 2.82
CA ILE A 336 5.60 14.92 2.33
C ILE A 336 5.82 14.20 1.00
N LEU A 337 6.62 14.81 0.13
CA LEU A 337 7.10 14.24 -1.12
C LEU A 337 8.56 13.80 -0.98
N VAL A 338 8.82 12.50 -1.12
CA VAL A 338 10.16 11.91 -1.08
C VAL A 338 10.72 11.82 -2.50
N VAL A 339 11.90 12.38 -2.71
CA VAL A 339 12.64 12.31 -3.98
C VAL A 339 13.61 11.12 -3.95
N GLU A 340 13.58 10.27 -4.98
CA GLU A 340 14.46 9.11 -5.14
C GLU A 340 15.16 9.11 -6.52
N GLU A 341 16.28 8.38 -6.64
CA GLU A 341 16.91 8.07 -7.92
C GLU A 341 16.00 7.15 -8.73
N GLY A 342 15.48 7.64 -9.86
CA GLY A 342 14.64 6.93 -10.80
C GLY A 342 15.40 6.32 -11.98
N THR A 343 14.69 5.52 -12.77
CA THR A 343 15.26 4.81 -13.93
C THR A 343 15.53 5.76 -15.11
N PRO A 344 16.68 5.66 -15.81
CA PRO A 344 16.91 6.43 -17.03
C PRO A 344 15.99 5.95 -18.16
N PHE A 345 14.98 6.75 -18.50
CA PHE A 345 14.08 6.49 -19.63
C PHE A 345 14.55 7.26 -20.87
N ASN A 346 14.62 6.59 -22.02
CA ASN A 346 14.78 7.29 -23.30
C ASN A 346 13.44 7.90 -23.70
N SER A 347 13.43 9.20 -23.99
CA SER A 347 12.25 9.91 -24.49
C SER A 347 11.88 9.47 -25.91
N THR A 348 10.62 9.09 -26.11
CA THR A 348 9.93 9.27 -27.38
C THR A 348 8.82 10.30 -27.18
N ASP A 349 8.88 11.38 -27.96
CA ASP A 349 7.95 12.50 -27.80
C ASP A 349 6.52 12.08 -28.12
N ARG A 350 5.63 12.15 -27.12
CA ARG A 350 4.19 12.25 -27.35
C ARG A 350 3.81 13.73 -27.35
N ASN A 351 3.89 14.34 -28.52
CA ASN A 351 3.27 15.65 -28.72
C ASN A 351 1.76 15.55 -28.45
N LEU A 352 1.22 16.58 -27.81
CA LEU A 352 -0.21 16.77 -27.71
C LEU A 352 -0.77 17.06 -29.11
N GLN A 353 -1.44 16.09 -29.71
CA GLN A 353 -2.43 16.36 -30.76
C GLN A 353 -3.81 16.30 -30.12
N THR A 354 -4.42 17.47 -30.00
CA THR A 354 -5.86 17.61 -29.84
C THR A 354 -6.52 17.11 -31.12
N ASP A 355 -7.36 16.08 -31.02
CA ASP A 355 -8.22 15.67 -32.13
C ASP A 355 -9.69 15.86 -31.74
N SER A 356 -10.47 16.38 -32.69
CA SER A 356 -11.78 16.99 -32.45
C SER A 356 -12.76 16.46 -33.48
N GLY A 357 -13.26 15.23 -33.28
CA GLY A 357 -14.08 14.52 -34.26
C GLY A 357 -15.22 13.72 -33.63
N SER A 358 -16.46 14.09 -33.96
CA SER A 358 -17.68 13.38 -33.60
C SER A 358 -17.85 12.08 -34.40
N GLY A 359 -18.30 10.99 -33.77
CA GLY A 359 -18.74 9.77 -34.44
C GLY A 359 -19.41 8.77 -33.50
N THR A 360 -20.67 8.42 -33.76
CA THR A 360 -21.47 7.46 -32.96
C THR A 360 -21.18 5.99 -33.33
N PRO A 361 -21.41 5.03 -32.40
CA PRO A 361 -20.99 3.64 -32.57
C PRO A 361 -21.92 2.80 -33.46
N GLN A 362 -21.35 1.77 -34.11
CA GLN A 362 -22.06 0.62 -34.68
C GLN A 362 -21.29 -0.68 -34.40
N THR A 363 -21.90 -1.83 -34.73
CA THR A 363 -21.69 -3.12 -34.03
C THR A 363 -21.34 -4.31 -34.94
N ASP A 364 -21.01 -5.43 -34.30
CA ASP A 364 -21.19 -6.84 -34.73
C ASP A 364 -20.22 -7.53 -35.71
N SER A 365 -20.09 -8.85 -35.47
CA SER A 365 -19.50 -9.94 -36.31
C SER A 365 -17.99 -9.88 -36.65
N ILE A 366 -17.13 -10.88 -36.41
CA ILE A 366 -17.15 -12.37 -36.55
C ILE A 366 -16.73 -12.84 -37.96
N SER A 367 -15.84 -13.86 -38.00
CA SER A 367 -15.42 -14.69 -39.16
C SER A 367 -14.58 -14.00 -40.26
N ASP A 368 -13.65 -14.65 -40.99
CA ASP A 368 -12.78 -15.81 -40.69
C ASP A 368 -11.59 -15.86 -41.69
N GLU A 369 -10.84 -16.97 -41.73
CA GLU A 369 -10.15 -17.61 -42.87
C GLU A 369 -10.08 -16.90 -44.27
N SER A 370 -9.01 -17.01 -45.08
CA SER A 370 -7.68 -17.66 -44.93
C SER A 370 -6.74 -17.39 -46.15
N LEU A 371 -5.45 -17.75 -45.99
CA LEU A 371 -4.51 -18.33 -47.00
C LEU A 371 -4.12 -17.62 -48.33
N ASN A 372 -2.86 -17.87 -48.72
CA ASN A 372 -2.28 -17.89 -50.10
C ASN A 372 -2.08 -16.53 -50.84
N THR A 373 -1.06 -16.33 -51.70
CA THR A 373 0.06 -17.20 -52.16
C THR A 373 1.33 -16.40 -52.54
N PHE A 374 2.45 -17.10 -52.78
CA PHE A 374 3.73 -16.56 -53.28
C PHE A 374 3.70 -16.02 -54.71
N ASN A 375 4.55 -15.00 -55.00
CA ASN A 375 5.59 -14.98 -56.06
C ASN A 375 6.15 -13.53 -56.25
N VAL A 376 7.29 -13.21 -56.89
CA VAL A 376 8.69 -13.73 -56.93
C VAL A 376 9.43 -12.96 -58.06
N THR A 377 10.70 -12.55 -57.88
CA THR A 377 11.60 -11.85 -58.86
C THR A 377 11.16 -10.43 -59.33
N SER A 378 12.00 -9.54 -59.91
CA SER A 378 13.35 -9.67 -60.52
C SER A 378 14.18 -8.35 -60.52
N GLU A 379 15.51 -8.44 -60.36
CA GLU A 379 16.58 -7.78 -61.20
C GLU A 379 16.71 -6.21 -61.31
N ILE A 380 17.81 -5.52 -61.73
CA ILE A 380 19.26 -5.81 -61.96
C ILE A 380 20.15 -4.51 -61.99
N LYS A 381 21.36 -4.54 -61.36
CA LYS A 381 22.69 -3.88 -61.66
C LYS A 381 22.74 -2.34 -62.02
N ARG A 382 23.87 -1.61 -62.16
CA ARG A 382 25.35 -1.87 -62.17
C ARG A 382 26.21 -0.59 -61.92
N GLY A 383 27.32 -0.69 -61.17
CA GLY A 383 28.57 0.10 -61.34
C GLY A 383 28.59 1.60 -60.93
N VAL A 384 29.70 2.38 -61.02
CA VAL A 384 31.18 2.14 -61.08
C VAL A 384 31.93 3.36 -60.45
N SER A 385 33.24 3.26 -60.17
CA SER A 385 34.19 4.33 -59.71
C SER A 385 35.03 4.92 -60.89
N PRO A 386 36.01 5.87 -60.77
CA PRO A 386 36.91 6.18 -59.62
C PRO A 386 37.29 7.66 -59.28
N ASP A 387 38.10 7.79 -58.22
CA ASP A 387 38.93 8.91 -57.69
C ASP A 387 40.12 9.35 -58.62
N PRO A 388 41.07 10.30 -58.28
CA PRO A 388 41.36 11.00 -56.99
C PRO A 388 41.74 12.53 -57.02
N ASP A 389 42.03 13.07 -55.82
CA ASP A 389 43.22 13.87 -55.42
C ASP A 389 43.30 15.43 -55.22
N LEU A 390 43.81 15.76 -54.00
CA LEU A 390 44.83 16.75 -53.56
C LEU A 390 44.66 18.30 -53.46
N SER A 391 44.98 18.79 -52.23
CA SER A 391 45.65 20.07 -51.85
C SER A 391 44.85 21.40 -51.93
N ALA A 392 44.71 22.20 -50.85
CA ALA A 392 45.62 23.22 -50.27
C ALA A 392 45.52 24.62 -50.94
N SER A 393 45.62 25.80 -50.29
CA SER A 393 45.58 26.22 -48.86
C SER A 393 45.59 27.77 -48.72
N VAL A 394 45.36 28.30 -47.49
CA VAL A 394 45.96 29.56 -46.94
C VAL A 394 45.35 30.98 -47.28
N ASN A 395 44.75 31.58 -46.23
CA ASN A 395 44.87 32.97 -45.70
C ASN A 395 44.14 34.24 -46.23
N GLN A 396 44.06 35.22 -45.29
CA GLN A 396 43.66 36.65 -45.34
C GLN A 396 42.14 36.91 -45.51
N SER A 397 41.37 37.57 -44.62
CA SER A 397 41.48 38.86 -43.86
C SER A 397 41.14 40.09 -44.72
N GLU A 398 40.30 41.07 -44.33
CA GLU A 398 39.98 41.62 -42.99
C GLU A 398 38.51 42.10 -42.79
N SER A 399 38.22 42.65 -41.58
CA SER A 399 37.20 43.68 -41.23
C SER A 399 35.68 43.50 -41.51
N LYS A 400 34.95 43.24 -40.40
CA LYS A 400 33.72 43.93 -39.90
C LYS A 400 33.28 45.21 -40.66
N LEU A 401 32.00 45.60 -40.79
CA LEU A 401 30.73 45.25 -40.09
C LEU A 401 29.67 44.72 -41.13
N ILE A 402 28.33 44.70 -41.02
CA ILE A 402 27.23 45.18 -40.13
C ILE A 402 26.19 44.02 -39.95
N LEU A 403 25.15 44.20 -39.11
CA LEU A 403 23.99 43.31 -38.96
C LEU A 403 23.22 43.10 -40.29
N GLU A 404 22.78 41.87 -40.56
CA GLU A 404 21.35 41.50 -40.42
C GLU A 404 21.14 39.97 -40.40
N SER A 405 20.00 39.51 -39.88
CA SER A 405 19.72 38.10 -39.63
C SER A 405 18.96 37.42 -40.77
N LYS A 406 19.53 36.37 -41.38
CA LYS A 406 18.77 35.36 -42.13
C LYS A 406 19.48 33.99 -42.14
N GLU A 407 18.69 32.95 -42.33
CA GLU A 407 19.02 31.56 -42.02
C GLU A 407 20.12 30.96 -42.92
N LYS A 408 20.93 30.05 -42.37
CA LYS A 408 21.49 28.93 -43.14
C LYS A 408 21.86 27.72 -42.28
N LYS A 409 21.57 26.54 -42.83
CA LYS A 409 21.68 25.21 -42.21
C LYS A 409 23.09 24.90 -41.70
N SER A 410 23.21 24.47 -40.44
CA SER A 410 24.42 23.84 -39.92
C SER A 410 24.41 22.31 -40.15
N LYS A 411 25.59 21.72 -40.34
CA LYS A 411 25.78 20.27 -40.57
C LYS A 411 25.71 19.48 -39.25
N PRO A 412 25.35 18.18 -39.27
CA PRO A 412 25.15 17.40 -38.04
C PRO A 412 26.41 17.34 -37.18
N LEU A 413 26.28 17.75 -35.92
CA LEU A 413 27.33 17.58 -34.93
C LEU A 413 27.49 16.08 -34.59
N LYS A 414 28.73 15.65 -34.34
CA LYS A 414 29.03 14.25 -34.00
C LYS A 414 28.28 13.85 -32.74
N LYS A 415 27.72 12.63 -32.70
CA LYS A 415 27.12 12.05 -31.49
C LYS A 415 28.16 11.92 -30.37
N GLY A 416 28.24 12.94 -29.51
CA GLY A 416 28.78 12.79 -28.18
C GLY A 416 27.98 11.72 -27.44
N LYS A 417 28.65 10.92 -26.61
CA LYS A 417 27.94 9.96 -25.74
C LYS A 417 27.10 10.77 -24.76
N ALA A 418 25.78 10.65 -24.84
CA ALA A 418 24.89 11.28 -23.86
C ALA A 418 25.29 10.80 -22.45
N GLU A 419 25.53 11.74 -21.55
CA GLU A 419 25.72 11.43 -20.15
C GLU A 419 24.41 10.83 -19.61
N LYS A 420 24.49 9.74 -18.85
CA LYS A 420 23.30 9.14 -18.23
C LYS A 420 22.80 10.10 -17.14
N TYR A 421 21.89 11.00 -17.51
CA TYR A 421 21.00 11.64 -16.57
C TYR A 421 20.27 10.54 -15.79
N VAL A 422 20.48 10.52 -14.48
CA VAL A 422 19.64 9.77 -13.55
C VAL A 422 18.33 10.56 -13.48
N SER A 423 17.23 9.98 -13.93
CA SER A 423 15.93 10.63 -13.73
C SER A 423 15.67 10.69 -12.23
N LEU A 424 15.04 11.75 -11.74
CA LEU A 424 14.61 11.81 -10.35
C LEU A 424 13.11 11.53 -10.31
N GLN A 425 12.69 10.65 -9.41
CA GLN A 425 11.28 10.37 -9.18
C GLN A 425 10.85 10.89 -7.81
N VAL A 426 9.55 11.13 -7.68
CA VAL A 426 8.92 11.70 -6.49
C VAL A 426 7.73 10.85 -6.12
N LYS A 427 7.56 10.51 -4.84
CA LYS A 427 6.37 9.82 -4.31
C LYS A 427 5.91 10.46 -3.00
N PHE A 428 4.66 10.23 -2.60
CA PHE A 428 4.24 10.54 -1.23
C PHE A 428 4.97 9.63 -0.23
N LEU A 429 5.38 10.20 0.90
CA LEU A 429 6.07 9.50 2.00
C LEU A 429 5.34 8.22 2.45
N HIS A 430 4.02 8.30 2.59
CA HIS A 430 3.19 7.17 2.99
C HIS A 430 1.79 7.26 2.36
N LYS A 431 1.17 6.10 2.10
CA LYS A 431 -0.14 6.02 1.44
C LYS A 431 -1.23 6.80 2.20
N LEU A 432 -1.23 6.73 3.53
CA LEU A 432 -2.18 7.48 4.37
C LEU A 432 -2.09 9.00 4.16
N ILE A 433 -0.89 9.54 3.91
CA ILE A 433 -0.69 10.98 3.66
C ILE A 433 -1.25 11.34 2.28
N GLN A 434 -0.99 10.52 1.25
CA GLN A 434 -1.62 10.68 -0.07
C GLN A 434 -3.16 10.59 0.03
N GLU A 435 -3.69 9.62 0.78
CA GLU A 435 -5.14 9.45 0.97
C GLU A 435 -5.77 10.64 1.72
N TRP A 436 -5.04 11.28 2.62
CA TRP A 436 -5.48 12.48 3.33
C TRP A 436 -5.51 13.73 2.44
N PHE A 437 -4.46 13.97 1.66
CA PHE A 437 -4.47 15.03 0.64
C PHE A 437 -5.55 14.80 -0.44
N ALA A 438 -5.70 13.55 -0.91
CA ALA A 438 -6.75 13.17 -1.85
C ALA A 438 -8.18 13.34 -1.26
N ALA A 439 -8.34 13.11 0.04
CA ALA A 439 -9.61 13.35 0.74
C ALA A 439 -9.95 14.85 0.81
N GLN A 440 -8.98 15.75 0.90
CA GLN A 440 -9.25 17.19 0.79
C GLN A 440 -9.78 17.57 -0.61
N TYR A 441 -9.16 17.05 -1.68
CA TYR A 441 -9.67 17.27 -3.05
C TYR A 441 -11.09 16.74 -3.22
N LEU A 442 -11.35 15.51 -2.73
CA LEU A 442 -12.67 14.90 -2.76
C LEU A 442 -13.71 15.70 -1.92
N ALA A 443 -13.30 16.31 -0.81
CA ALA A 443 -14.15 17.21 -0.02
C ALA A 443 -14.53 18.49 -0.80
N LEU A 444 -13.58 19.07 -1.55
CA LEU A 444 -13.84 20.22 -2.43
C LEU A 444 -14.81 19.87 -3.56
N LEU A 445 -14.66 18.70 -4.19
CA LEU A 445 -15.62 18.19 -5.19
C LEU A 445 -17.04 18.04 -4.61
N PHE A 446 -17.18 17.61 -3.35
CA PHE A 446 -18.47 17.58 -2.66
C PHE A 446 -18.99 18.96 -2.21
N TRP A 447 -18.14 19.97 -2.11
CA TRP A 447 -18.53 21.33 -1.70
C TRP A 447 -18.97 22.21 -2.87
N GLY A 448 -18.30 22.11 -4.03
CA GLY A 448 -18.64 22.87 -5.24
C GLY A 448 -20.08 22.69 -5.74
N HIS A 449 -20.76 21.61 -5.30
CA HIS A 449 -22.15 21.30 -5.64
C HIS A 449 -23.19 21.91 -4.66
N LYS A 450 -22.79 22.74 -3.68
CA LYS A 450 -23.70 23.23 -2.61
C LYS A 450 -24.13 24.69 -2.70
N SER A 451 -23.61 25.47 -3.63
CA SER A 451 -24.08 26.83 -3.90
C SER A 451 -24.98 26.87 -5.13
N THR A 452 -26.12 27.56 -5.01
CA THR A 452 -27.13 27.87 -6.05
C THR A 452 -27.93 26.72 -6.66
N GLU A 453 -29.26 26.90 -6.67
CA GLU A 453 -30.21 26.13 -7.50
C GLU A 453 -30.16 26.62 -8.95
N GLN A 454 -29.06 26.36 -9.67
CA GLN A 454 -29.01 26.50 -11.13
C GLN A 454 -27.85 25.70 -11.74
N HIS A 455 -28.06 25.18 -12.95
CA HIS A 455 -27.13 24.26 -13.60
C HIS A 455 -25.91 24.97 -14.19
N THR A 456 -24.74 24.79 -13.56
CA THR A 456 -23.46 24.65 -14.28
C THR A 456 -22.81 23.34 -13.84
N SER A 457 -22.98 22.31 -14.66
CA SER A 457 -22.60 20.94 -14.33
C SER A 457 -21.10 20.70 -14.46
N ILE A 458 -20.35 20.96 -13.38
CA ILE A 458 -19.18 20.13 -13.08
C ILE A 458 -19.75 18.79 -12.58
N ASN A 459 -20.03 17.90 -13.54
CA ASN A 459 -20.68 16.63 -13.27
C ASN A 459 -19.78 15.76 -12.37
N CYS A 460 -20.14 15.67 -11.10
CA CYS A 460 -19.51 14.74 -10.17
C CYS A 460 -19.65 13.30 -10.70
N SER A 461 -20.75 12.98 -11.41
CA SER A 461 -20.94 11.71 -12.12
C SER A 461 -19.83 11.38 -13.11
N ASP A 462 -19.31 12.36 -13.86
CA ASP A 462 -18.48 12.09 -15.03
C ASP A 462 -17.00 11.96 -14.62
N ASN A 463 -16.59 12.74 -13.61
CA ASN A 463 -15.31 12.56 -12.93
C ASN A 463 -15.28 11.29 -12.05
N LEU A 464 -16.41 10.85 -11.48
CA LEU A 464 -16.49 9.57 -10.75
C LEU A 464 -16.76 8.35 -11.65
N ALA A 465 -17.28 8.52 -12.88
CA ALA A 465 -17.48 7.42 -13.83
C ALA A 465 -16.15 6.79 -14.29
N ASN A 466 -15.05 7.55 -14.30
CA ASN A 466 -13.71 7.02 -14.50
C ASN A 466 -13.07 6.42 -13.22
N ILE A 467 -13.77 6.41 -12.08
CA ILE A 467 -13.26 5.80 -10.84
C ILE A 467 -13.70 4.33 -10.79
N ASP A 468 -13.08 3.54 -11.66
CA ASP A 468 -12.96 2.07 -11.59
C ASP A 468 -12.19 1.58 -10.34
N GLN A 469 -12.07 2.42 -9.30
CA GLN A 469 -11.23 2.26 -8.13
C GLN A 469 -12.03 2.48 -6.86
N LEU A 470 -12.93 1.53 -6.58
CA LEU A 470 -13.63 1.40 -5.30
C LEU A 470 -12.70 1.65 -4.10
N ILE A 471 -11.49 1.10 -4.15
CA ILE A 471 -10.42 1.23 -3.13
C ILE A 471 -10.06 2.70 -2.84
N SER A 472 -9.95 3.55 -3.86
CA SER A 472 -9.63 4.99 -3.69
C SER A 472 -10.74 5.67 -2.89
N ILE A 473 -11.99 5.38 -3.25
CA ILE A 473 -13.18 5.88 -2.54
C ILE A 473 -13.24 5.33 -1.10
N MET A 474 -12.96 4.04 -0.88
CA MET A 474 -12.96 3.43 0.47
C MET A 474 -12.02 4.18 1.43
N SER A 475 -10.80 4.47 0.97
CA SER A 475 -9.79 5.19 1.74
C SER A 475 -10.20 6.63 1.98
N CYS A 476 -10.32 7.41 0.90
CA CYS A 476 -10.47 8.87 0.99
C CYS A 476 -11.77 9.27 1.69
N ALA A 477 -12.90 8.60 1.40
CA ALA A 477 -14.21 8.98 1.94
C ALA A 477 -14.29 8.94 3.47
N SER A 478 -13.48 8.09 4.13
CA SER A 478 -13.38 8.06 5.60
C SER A 478 -12.81 9.38 6.14
N LEU A 479 -11.67 9.80 5.59
CA LEU A 479 -10.94 11.01 5.98
C LEU A 479 -11.69 12.30 5.60
N VAL A 480 -12.49 12.29 4.51
CA VAL A 480 -13.38 13.40 4.13
C VAL A 480 -14.31 13.79 5.29
N THR A 481 -14.71 12.86 6.17
CA THR A 481 -15.68 13.17 7.24
C THR A 481 -15.17 14.09 8.36
N SER A 482 -13.86 14.30 8.49
CA SER A 482 -13.32 15.33 9.41
C SER A 482 -13.16 16.69 8.73
N VAL A 483 -12.90 16.70 7.42
CA VAL A 483 -12.79 17.93 6.60
C VAL A 483 -14.17 18.52 6.33
N LEU A 484 -15.19 17.66 6.17
CA LEU A 484 -16.57 18.00 5.87
C LEU A 484 -17.50 17.44 6.95
N PRO A 485 -18.21 18.27 7.75
CA PRO A 485 -19.01 17.82 8.92
C PRO A 485 -20.33 17.10 8.55
N ALA A 486 -20.38 16.43 7.40
CA ALA A 486 -21.56 15.86 6.79
C ALA A 486 -21.34 14.41 6.30
N PHE A 487 -20.96 13.50 7.21
CA PHE A 487 -21.03 12.03 6.99
C PHE A 487 -22.28 11.60 6.19
N HIS A 488 -23.43 12.20 6.52
CA HIS A 488 -24.69 11.86 5.89
C HIS A 488 -24.79 12.21 4.39
N VAL A 489 -24.00 13.15 3.88
CA VAL A 489 -23.92 13.46 2.44
C VAL A 489 -23.12 12.36 1.75
N ILE A 490 -21.90 12.10 2.22
CA ILE A 490 -20.97 11.10 1.68
C ILE A 490 -21.62 9.71 1.68
N ALA A 491 -22.21 9.29 2.81
CA ALA A 491 -22.88 8.00 2.89
C ALA A 491 -24.16 7.94 2.05
N SER A 492 -24.94 9.03 1.90
CA SER A 492 -26.09 9.03 0.98
C SER A 492 -25.67 8.93 -0.49
N PHE A 493 -24.58 9.60 -0.87
CA PHE A 493 -23.97 9.51 -2.20
C PHE A 493 -23.52 8.08 -2.51
N LEU A 494 -22.72 7.48 -1.62
CA LEU A 494 -22.24 6.10 -1.75
C LEU A 494 -23.40 5.09 -1.83
N MET A 495 -24.47 5.28 -1.05
CA MET A 495 -25.66 4.41 -1.08
C MET A 495 -26.59 4.64 -2.28
N ARG A 496 -26.43 5.74 -3.02
CA ARG A 496 -27.22 6.07 -4.21
C ARG A 496 -26.55 5.54 -5.47
N ASP A 497 -25.27 5.85 -5.64
CA ASP A 497 -24.58 5.76 -6.93
C ASP A 497 -23.82 4.46 -7.14
N PHE A 498 -23.60 3.66 -6.09
CA PHE A 498 -22.93 2.36 -6.14
C PHE A 498 -23.87 1.19 -5.86
N LYS A 499 -25.13 1.27 -6.31
CA LYS A 499 -26.07 0.14 -6.25
C LYS A 499 -25.82 -0.87 -7.38
N THR A 500 -26.09 -2.14 -7.12
CA THR A 500 -26.18 -3.17 -8.16
C THR A 500 -27.48 -3.03 -8.96
N GLY A 501 -27.62 -3.78 -10.07
CA GLY A 501 -28.87 -3.83 -10.84
C GLY A 501 -30.08 -4.25 -10.00
N ASP A 502 -29.87 -5.12 -9.01
CA ASP A 502 -30.89 -5.57 -8.04
C ASP A 502 -31.26 -4.50 -6.98
N SER A 503 -30.74 -3.26 -7.14
CA SER A 503 -30.84 -2.15 -6.17
C SER A 503 -30.18 -2.40 -4.81
N GLU A 504 -29.45 -3.50 -4.64
CA GLU A 504 -28.66 -3.76 -3.45
C GLU A 504 -27.41 -2.89 -3.39
N ILE A 505 -26.96 -2.58 -2.18
CA ILE A 505 -25.69 -1.86 -1.94
C ILE A 505 -24.61 -2.89 -1.64
N PRO A 506 -23.47 -2.93 -2.35
CA PRO A 506 -22.41 -3.89 -2.10
C PRO A 506 -21.80 -3.77 -0.70
N ASP A 507 -21.37 -4.90 -0.13
CA ASP A 507 -20.78 -4.94 1.22
C ASP A 507 -19.51 -4.08 1.35
N TYR A 508 -18.74 -3.88 0.27
CA TYR A 508 -17.60 -2.96 0.30
C TYR A 508 -18.04 -1.50 0.51
N ILE A 509 -19.19 -1.06 -0.03
CA ILE A 509 -19.75 0.27 0.25
C ILE A 509 -20.18 0.38 1.71
N ILE A 510 -20.77 -0.67 2.27
CA ILE A 510 -21.11 -0.71 3.70
C ILE A 510 -19.84 -0.60 4.56
N ASN A 511 -18.75 -1.25 4.15
CA ASN A 511 -17.45 -1.11 4.78
C ASN A 511 -16.91 0.33 4.71
N CYS A 512 -17.04 1.03 3.56
CA CYS A 512 -16.73 2.47 3.47
C CYS A 512 -17.53 3.27 4.50
N ILE A 513 -18.86 3.08 4.54
CA ILE A 513 -19.75 3.87 5.39
C ILE A 513 -19.51 3.57 6.88
N CYS A 514 -19.11 2.35 7.24
CA CYS A 514 -18.62 2.03 8.58
C CYS A 514 -17.35 2.83 8.93
N LEU A 515 -16.34 2.89 8.06
CA LEU A 515 -15.13 3.68 8.27
C LEU A 515 -15.46 5.18 8.43
N CYS A 516 -16.27 5.72 7.51
CA CYS A 516 -16.77 7.10 7.57
C CYS A 516 -17.55 7.38 8.87
N PHE A 517 -18.31 6.42 9.39
CA PHE A 517 -19.08 6.59 10.63
C PHE A 517 -18.18 6.63 11.89
N ALA A 518 -17.04 5.94 11.84
CA ALA A 518 -16.06 5.92 12.92
C ALA A 518 -15.23 7.21 12.96
N GLU A 519 -14.82 7.72 11.80
CA GLU A 519 -14.08 8.98 11.69
C GLU A 519 -14.95 10.22 12.01
N TYR A 520 -16.26 10.15 11.78
CA TYR A 520 -17.19 11.25 12.05
C TYR A 520 -17.42 11.51 13.55
N ASP A 521 -17.02 12.68 14.03
CA ASP A 521 -17.26 13.21 15.39
C ASP A 521 -18.53 14.07 15.50
N GLY A 522 -19.00 14.66 14.40
CA GLY A 522 -20.18 15.53 14.37
C GLY A 522 -21.49 14.89 14.88
N TYR A 523 -22.45 15.75 15.21
CA TYR A 523 -23.69 15.34 15.88
C TYR A 523 -24.47 14.25 15.12
N LYS A 524 -24.59 13.07 15.73
CA LYS A 524 -25.20 11.85 15.14
C LYS A 524 -26.74 11.87 15.22
N GLY A 525 -27.33 12.96 14.69
CA GLY A 525 -28.77 13.24 14.66
C GLY A 525 -29.57 12.45 13.61
N HIS A 526 -30.78 12.92 13.26
CA HIS A 526 -31.75 12.16 12.48
C HIS A 526 -31.21 11.63 11.13
N LYS A 527 -30.48 12.45 10.37
CA LYS A 527 -29.89 12.03 9.08
C LYS A 527 -28.90 10.86 9.23
N VAL A 528 -28.12 10.83 10.32
CA VAL A 528 -27.21 9.73 10.63
C VAL A 528 -27.99 8.49 11.06
N LYS A 529 -29.02 8.65 11.90
CA LYS A 529 -29.91 7.55 12.32
C LYS A 529 -30.64 6.92 11.13
N TYR A 530 -31.06 7.70 10.12
CA TYR A 530 -31.68 7.18 8.89
C TYR A 530 -30.73 6.23 8.14
N ILE A 531 -29.49 6.64 7.92
CA ILE A 531 -28.47 5.87 7.20
C ILE A 531 -28.12 4.58 7.98
N VAL A 532 -27.86 4.68 9.28
CA VAL A 532 -27.63 3.51 10.14
C VAL A 532 -28.84 2.57 10.15
N THR A 533 -30.07 3.12 10.13
CA THR A 533 -31.30 2.31 10.03
C THR A 533 -31.40 1.57 8.70
N ALA A 534 -31.03 2.19 7.58
CA ALA A 534 -31.03 1.52 6.28
C ALA A 534 -29.99 0.38 6.23
N ILE A 535 -28.80 0.58 6.79
CA ILE A 535 -27.76 -0.46 6.90
C ILE A 535 -28.24 -1.61 7.81
N CYS A 536 -28.80 -1.30 8.98
CA CYS A 536 -29.28 -2.31 9.95
C CYS A 536 -30.53 -3.08 9.48
N ARG A 537 -31.20 -2.63 8.40
CA ARG A 537 -32.35 -3.30 7.76
C ARG A 537 -31.96 -4.25 6.61
N ARG A 538 -30.71 -4.26 6.15
CA ARG A 538 -30.16 -5.24 5.19
C ARG A 538 -30.39 -6.67 5.68
N GLU A 539 -30.25 -7.65 4.78
CA GLU A 539 -30.31 -9.08 5.16
C GLU A 539 -29.46 -9.39 6.40
N SER A 540 -28.19 -8.98 6.36
CA SER A 540 -27.24 -9.08 7.48
C SER A 540 -26.22 -7.94 7.47
N VAL A 541 -25.55 -7.76 8.61
CA VAL A 541 -24.29 -7.00 8.71
C VAL A 541 -23.16 -8.01 8.91
N ASN A 542 -22.29 -8.11 7.90
CA ASN A 542 -21.25 -9.13 7.82
C ASN A 542 -19.94 -8.71 8.52
N PHE A 543 -19.37 -9.63 9.30
CA PHE A 543 -18.03 -9.57 9.86
C PHE A 543 -17.24 -10.78 9.33
N SER A 544 -16.02 -10.54 8.87
CA SER A 544 -15.17 -11.52 8.20
C SER A 544 -13.80 -11.60 8.84
N SER A 545 -13.17 -12.78 8.81
CA SER A 545 -11.76 -12.94 9.17
C SER A 545 -10.77 -12.16 8.31
N GLY A 546 -11.22 -11.63 7.16
CA GLY A 546 -10.47 -10.71 6.32
C GLY A 546 -10.69 -9.22 6.62
N ASP A 547 -11.58 -8.85 7.55
CA ASP A 547 -11.75 -7.45 7.95
C ASP A 547 -10.54 -6.95 8.74
N SER A 548 -10.11 -5.70 8.50
CA SER A 548 -9.04 -5.08 9.29
C SER A 548 -9.51 -4.71 10.71
N ARG A 549 -8.57 -4.60 11.68
CA ARG A 549 -8.89 -4.17 13.06
C ARG A 549 -9.69 -2.86 13.10
N LEU A 550 -9.33 -1.91 12.24
CA LEU A 550 -10.04 -0.65 12.05
C LEU A 550 -11.48 -0.90 11.60
N LEU A 551 -11.69 -1.65 10.51
CA LEU A 551 -13.01 -1.95 9.97
C LEU A 551 -13.89 -2.73 10.97
N LEU A 552 -13.32 -3.66 11.73
CA LEU A 552 -14.00 -4.36 12.82
C LEU A 552 -14.48 -3.37 13.89
N ARG A 553 -13.60 -2.49 14.40
CA ARG A 553 -13.98 -1.42 15.36
C ARG A 553 -15.06 -0.50 14.78
N SER A 554 -14.95 -0.11 13.51
CA SER A 554 -15.92 0.73 12.82
C SER A 554 -17.32 0.09 12.74
N LYS A 555 -17.41 -1.20 12.38
CA LYS A 555 -18.66 -1.96 12.39
C LYS A 555 -19.26 -2.06 13.79
N VAL A 556 -18.44 -2.38 14.81
CA VAL A 556 -18.88 -2.44 16.22
C VAL A 556 -19.38 -1.08 16.71
N SER A 557 -18.70 0.01 16.36
CA SER A 557 -19.12 1.38 16.70
C SER A 557 -20.49 1.72 16.12
N MET A 558 -20.73 1.40 14.83
CA MET A 558 -22.03 1.63 14.19
C MET A 558 -23.15 0.78 14.81
N LEU A 559 -22.92 -0.50 15.08
CA LEU A 559 -23.93 -1.37 15.71
C LEU A 559 -24.22 -0.97 17.16
N THR A 560 -23.20 -0.52 17.90
CA THR A 560 -23.34 0.00 19.26
C THR A 560 -24.19 1.28 19.25
N PHE A 561 -23.95 2.20 18.30
CA PHE A 561 -24.78 3.38 18.12
C PHE A 561 -26.22 3.03 17.68
N ALA A 562 -26.40 2.02 16.82
CA ALA A 562 -27.72 1.53 16.41
C ALA A 562 -28.51 1.02 17.62
N SER A 563 -27.89 0.14 18.43
CA SER A 563 -28.50 -0.42 19.64
C SER A 563 -28.86 0.65 20.67
N ARG A 564 -27.93 1.56 20.98
CA ARG A 564 -28.17 2.72 21.86
C ARG A 564 -29.31 3.61 21.34
N SER A 565 -29.36 3.84 20.02
CA SER A 565 -30.42 4.60 19.33
C SER A 565 -31.74 3.84 19.16
N LYS A 566 -31.88 2.63 19.72
CA LYS A 566 -33.05 1.74 19.59
C LYS A 566 -33.38 1.31 18.14
N ILE A 567 -32.43 1.43 17.22
CA ILE A 567 -32.55 1.00 15.82
C ILE A 567 -32.53 -0.54 15.76
N PRO A 568 -33.55 -1.22 15.19
CA PRO A 568 -33.54 -2.68 15.03
C PRO A 568 -32.42 -3.14 14.10
N ILE A 569 -31.67 -4.17 14.50
CA ILE A 569 -30.62 -4.81 13.70
C ILE A 569 -31.17 -6.15 13.22
N LYS A 570 -31.36 -6.32 11.90
CA LYS A 570 -32.05 -7.49 11.32
C LYS A 570 -31.28 -8.79 11.54
N CYS A 571 -30.01 -8.85 11.13
CA CYS A 571 -29.12 -9.98 11.43
C CYS A 571 -27.66 -9.52 11.57
N LEU A 572 -26.92 -10.15 12.48
CA LEU A 572 -25.47 -10.06 12.62
C LEU A 572 -24.85 -11.37 12.11
N LYS A 573 -23.92 -11.31 11.16
CA LYS A 573 -23.29 -12.51 10.58
C LYS A 573 -21.79 -12.49 10.81
N LEU A 574 -21.30 -13.46 11.57
CA LEU A 574 -19.91 -13.58 12.02
C LEU A 574 -19.26 -14.77 11.31
N SER A 575 -18.26 -14.54 10.46
CA SER A 575 -17.61 -15.62 9.69
C SER A 575 -16.12 -15.70 9.98
N ASP A 576 -15.70 -16.77 10.68
CA ASP A 576 -14.32 -17.07 11.06
C ASP A 576 -13.67 -15.94 11.91
N VAL A 577 -14.47 -15.13 12.61
CA VAL A 577 -14.07 -13.80 13.13
C VAL A 577 -14.08 -13.67 14.66
N VAL A 578 -14.59 -14.64 15.40
CA VAL A 578 -14.55 -14.66 16.87
C VAL A 578 -13.27 -15.37 17.32
N GLU A 579 -12.58 -14.85 18.33
CA GLU A 579 -11.40 -15.48 18.95
C GLU A 579 -11.67 -15.97 20.38
N LYS A 580 -12.54 -15.28 21.14
CA LYS A 580 -12.97 -15.68 22.49
C LYS A 580 -14.38 -15.19 22.76
N ILE A 581 -15.09 -15.80 23.70
CA ILE A 581 -16.39 -15.30 24.18
C ILE A 581 -16.37 -15.12 25.70
N THR A 582 -17.17 -14.16 26.16
CA THR A 582 -17.60 -13.99 27.54
C THR A 582 -19.11 -13.81 27.54
N GLU A 583 -19.78 -14.06 28.66
CA GLU A 583 -21.24 -13.90 28.81
C GLU A 583 -21.78 -12.52 28.35
N LYS A 584 -20.93 -11.48 28.35
CA LYS A 584 -21.28 -10.08 28.07
C LYS A 584 -20.70 -9.52 26.76
N ALA A 585 -19.74 -10.19 26.14
CA ALA A 585 -19.09 -9.73 24.91
C ALA A 585 -18.42 -10.86 24.11
N LEU A 586 -18.53 -10.76 22.78
CA LEU A 586 -17.72 -11.53 21.83
C LEU A 586 -16.40 -10.79 21.62
N ILE A 587 -15.26 -11.45 21.84
CA ILE A 587 -13.95 -10.92 21.48
C ILE A 587 -13.65 -11.36 20.05
N LEU A 588 -13.73 -10.43 19.11
CA LEU A 588 -13.43 -10.65 17.70
C LEU A 588 -11.92 -10.59 17.44
N LYS A 589 -11.52 -11.06 16.25
CA LYS A 589 -10.14 -10.98 15.75
C LYS A 589 -9.54 -9.60 15.95
N ALA A 590 -8.25 -9.60 16.32
CA ALA A 590 -7.55 -8.39 16.79
C ALA A 590 -8.19 -7.74 18.04
N ASP A 591 -8.62 -8.53 19.02
CA ASP A 591 -9.15 -8.11 20.33
C ASP A 591 -10.27 -7.05 20.27
N VAL A 592 -11.10 -7.09 19.22
CA VAL A 592 -12.20 -6.13 19.08
C VAL A 592 -13.43 -6.66 19.83
N SER A 593 -13.70 -6.08 21.00
CA SER A 593 -14.84 -6.47 21.83
C SER A 593 -16.17 -5.98 21.26
N LEU A 594 -17.09 -6.90 20.96
CA LEU A 594 -18.47 -6.65 20.59
C LEU A 594 -19.39 -7.04 21.77
N GLY A 595 -19.88 -6.04 22.50
CA GLY A 595 -20.83 -6.21 23.59
C GLY A 595 -22.27 -6.49 23.14
N VAL A 596 -23.15 -6.73 24.11
CA VAL A 596 -24.59 -7.02 23.89
C VAL A 596 -25.29 -5.92 23.08
N LEU A 597 -26.08 -6.33 22.08
CA LEU A 597 -26.85 -5.48 21.18
C LEU A 597 -28.37 -5.65 21.44
N ASN A 598 -28.92 -4.87 22.35
CA ASN A 598 -30.34 -4.89 22.81
C ASN A 598 -31.43 -4.59 21.75
N THR A 599 -31.07 -4.60 20.46
CA THR A 599 -31.95 -4.41 19.30
C THR A 599 -31.72 -5.44 18.19
N LEU A 600 -30.79 -6.39 18.39
CA LEU A 600 -30.49 -7.49 17.48
C LEU A 600 -31.65 -8.48 17.43
N ARG A 601 -32.00 -8.95 16.21
CA ARG A 601 -33.10 -9.89 15.99
C ARG A 601 -32.67 -11.29 15.57
N ALA A 602 -31.52 -11.41 14.90
CA ALA A 602 -30.95 -12.68 14.49
C ALA A 602 -29.42 -12.63 14.56
N ILE A 603 -28.80 -13.78 14.78
CA ILE A 603 -27.35 -13.96 14.71
C ILE A 603 -27.01 -15.22 13.90
N GLU A 604 -25.95 -15.14 13.10
CA GLU A 604 -25.35 -16.26 12.38
C GLU A 604 -23.85 -16.31 12.72
N VAL A 605 -23.34 -17.47 13.15
CA VAL A 605 -21.93 -17.67 13.51
C VAL A 605 -21.38 -18.87 12.75
N ASN A 606 -20.32 -18.63 11.96
CA ASN A 606 -19.75 -19.59 11.02
C ASN A 606 -18.28 -19.86 11.35
N ARG A 607 -17.93 -21.14 11.48
CA ARG A 607 -16.67 -21.65 12.06
C ARG A 607 -16.49 -21.21 13.52
N TRP A 608 -16.85 -22.13 14.40
CA TRP A 608 -16.70 -22.07 15.85
C TRP A 608 -15.95 -23.34 16.29
N ASP A 609 -14.86 -23.19 17.03
CA ASP A 609 -14.24 -24.30 17.77
C ASP A 609 -15.10 -24.62 19.00
N GLN A 610 -15.03 -25.85 19.53
CA GLN A 610 -16.02 -26.30 20.53
C GLN A 610 -15.88 -25.64 21.92
N ILE A 611 -14.90 -24.76 22.11
CA ILE A 611 -14.57 -24.13 23.39
C ILE A 611 -15.48 -22.91 23.62
N GLY A 612 -16.28 -22.92 24.70
CA GLY A 612 -17.11 -21.75 25.08
C GLY A 612 -18.51 -21.69 24.46
N LEU A 613 -19.06 -22.83 23.99
CA LEU A 613 -20.45 -22.89 23.49
C LEU A 613 -21.48 -22.41 24.53
N GLU A 614 -21.25 -22.67 25.81
CA GLU A 614 -22.08 -22.21 26.93
C GLU A 614 -22.04 -20.68 27.05
N ASP A 615 -20.85 -20.05 26.93
CA ASP A 615 -20.72 -18.59 26.94
C ASP A 615 -21.34 -17.92 25.70
N LEU A 616 -21.31 -18.59 24.54
CA LEU A 616 -22.02 -18.14 23.33
C LEU A 616 -23.54 -18.17 23.55
N ILE A 617 -24.07 -19.24 24.15
CA ILE A 617 -25.49 -19.37 24.50
C ILE A 617 -25.89 -18.25 25.48
N LYS A 618 -25.12 -18.02 26.54
CA LYS A 618 -25.36 -16.93 27.50
C LYS A 618 -25.30 -15.55 26.83
N PHE A 619 -24.33 -15.29 25.95
CA PHE A 619 -24.29 -14.05 25.18
C PHE A 619 -25.56 -13.87 24.33
N ILE A 620 -26.02 -14.93 23.65
CA ILE A 620 -27.26 -14.90 22.86
C ILE A 620 -28.49 -14.64 23.77
N ILE A 621 -28.59 -15.30 24.92
CA ILE A 621 -29.67 -15.09 25.91
C ILE A 621 -29.66 -13.64 26.45
N ASN A 622 -28.49 -13.04 26.65
CA ASN A 622 -28.35 -11.63 27.06
C ASN A 622 -28.76 -10.64 25.96
N ASN A 623 -28.75 -11.05 24.68
CA ASN A 623 -29.33 -10.27 23.58
C ASN A 623 -30.86 -10.53 23.50
N GLU A 624 -31.63 -10.03 24.47
CA GLU A 624 -33.07 -10.30 24.73
C GLU A 624 -34.02 -10.35 23.51
N LYS A 625 -33.69 -9.68 22.40
CA LYS A 625 -34.55 -9.55 21.21
C LYS A 625 -34.18 -10.49 20.06
N VAL A 626 -33.14 -11.32 20.23
CA VAL A 626 -32.76 -12.36 19.28
C VAL A 626 -33.81 -13.47 19.28
N LYS A 627 -34.31 -13.79 18.08
CA LYS A 627 -35.31 -14.84 17.81
C LYS A 627 -34.79 -15.96 16.91
N VAL A 628 -33.61 -15.80 16.31
CA VAL A 628 -32.99 -16.77 15.40
C VAL A 628 -31.48 -16.79 15.67
N ALA A 629 -30.91 -17.98 15.88
CA ALA A 629 -29.49 -18.15 16.20
C ALA A 629 -28.91 -19.34 15.42
N ARG A 630 -28.34 -19.07 14.24
CA ARG A 630 -27.76 -20.08 13.34
C ARG A 630 -26.29 -20.29 13.66
N LEU A 631 -25.90 -21.54 13.95
CA LEU A 631 -24.55 -21.90 14.37
C LEU A 631 -23.98 -22.97 13.42
N LEU A 632 -23.17 -22.55 12.45
CA LEU A 632 -22.51 -23.47 11.50
C LEU A 632 -21.24 -24.04 12.11
N LEU A 633 -21.38 -25.21 12.74
CA LEU A 633 -20.30 -25.94 13.40
C LEU A 633 -19.52 -26.83 12.41
N PRO A 634 -18.19 -26.95 12.56
CA PRO A 634 -17.37 -27.88 11.78
C PRO A 634 -17.47 -29.33 12.25
N SER A 635 -18.03 -29.59 13.44
CA SER A 635 -18.25 -30.91 14.04
C SER A 635 -19.47 -30.88 14.97
N PRO A 636 -20.18 -32.01 15.20
CA PRO A 636 -21.31 -32.06 16.14
C PRO A 636 -20.85 -31.66 17.56
N PRO A 637 -21.64 -30.87 18.31
CA PRO A 637 -21.23 -30.40 19.62
C PRO A 637 -21.18 -31.55 20.63
N VAL A 638 -20.17 -31.53 21.51
CA VAL A 638 -20.20 -32.33 22.75
C VAL A 638 -21.39 -31.83 23.58
N ALA A 639 -22.11 -32.76 24.23
CA ALA A 639 -23.37 -32.46 24.92
C ALA A 639 -23.24 -31.28 25.91
N VAL A 640 -24.08 -30.27 25.71
CA VAL A 640 -24.21 -29.12 26.62
C VAL A 640 -24.69 -29.63 27.98
N LYS A 641 -24.02 -29.21 29.07
CA LYS A 641 -24.22 -29.82 30.39
C LYS A 641 -25.30 -29.14 31.24
N ASP A 642 -25.66 -27.90 30.90
CA ASP A 642 -26.69 -27.16 31.63
C ASP A 642 -28.04 -27.18 30.89
N GLU A 643 -28.98 -28.00 31.39
CA GLU A 643 -30.35 -28.07 30.88
C GLU A 643 -31.09 -26.73 31.01
N LYS A 644 -30.71 -25.88 31.98
CA LYS A 644 -31.42 -24.63 32.28
C LYS A 644 -31.29 -23.63 31.14
N ASP A 645 -30.11 -23.53 30.53
CA ASP A 645 -29.88 -22.62 29.41
C ASP A 645 -30.43 -23.17 28.09
N LEU A 646 -30.46 -24.50 27.90
CA LEU A 646 -31.25 -25.10 26.81
C LEU A 646 -32.74 -24.79 26.95
N ASN A 647 -33.30 -24.92 28.15
CA ASN A 647 -34.70 -24.59 28.44
C ASN A 647 -34.98 -23.08 28.29
N ASN A 648 -34.02 -22.19 28.58
CA ASN A 648 -34.11 -20.75 28.30
C ASN A 648 -34.15 -20.45 26.78
N LEU A 649 -33.40 -21.17 25.94
CA LEU A 649 -33.45 -21.02 24.48
C LEU A 649 -34.79 -21.52 23.91
N GLN A 650 -35.25 -22.69 24.37
CA GLN A 650 -36.51 -23.30 23.92
C GLN A 650 -37.73 -22.47 24.32
N SER A 651 -37.82 -22.04 25.58
CA SER A 651 -38.95 -21.24 26.08
C SER A 651 -39.09 -19.85 25.42
N ARG A 652 -38.04 -19.35 24.76
CA ARG A 652 -38.07 -18.08 24.00
C ARG A 652 -38.53 -18.23 22.55
N ASN A 653 -38.89 -19.43 22.08
CA ASN A 653 -39.24 -19.71 20.68
C ASN A 653 -38.16 -19.23 19.69
N ILE A 654 -36.89 -19.55 19.97
CA ILE A 654 -35.81 -19.39 18.99
C ILE A 654 -35.96 -20.50 17.96
N SER A 655 -36.67 -20.20 16.87
CA SER A 655 -37.27 -21.22 15.98
C SER A 655 -36.29 -22.07 15.20
N ASP A 656 -35.03 -21.64 15.10
CA ASP A 656 -33.97 -22.28 14.31
C ASP A 656 -32.61 -22.18 15.04
N CYS A 657 -32.43 -22.93 16.12
CA CYS A 657 -31.09 -23.33 16.57
C CYS A 657 -30.58 -24.50 15.70
N VAL A 658 -30.46 -24.24 14.40
CA VAL A 658 -30.04 -25.23 13.40
C VAL A 658 -28.53 -25.45 13.54
N LEU A 659 -28.18 -26.55 14.21
CA LEU A 659 -26.83 -27.07 14.36
C LEU A 659 -26.42 -27.88 13.10
N THR A 660 -26.37 -27.23 11.94
CA THR A 660 -25.93 -27.86 10.69
C THR A 660 -24.42 -28.12 10.74
N CYS A 661 -24.05 -29.37 11.02
CA CYS A 661 -22.70 -29.87 10.82
C CYS A 661 -22.40 -29.90 9.32
N GLY A 662 -21.53 -28.99 8.86
CA GLY A 662 -21.09 -28.98 7.46
C GLY A 662 -20.23 -30.20 7.16
N ARG A 663 -20.59 -30.99 6.13
CA ARG A 663 -19.62 -31.88 5.48
C ARG A 663 -18.65 -30.99 4.68
N LEU A 664 -17.37 -31.06 5.05
CA LEU A 664 -16.25 -30.55 4.25
C LEU A 664 -15.97 -31.47 3.05
#